data_AF-A0A2E6UU95-F1
#
_entry.id   AF-A0A2E6UU95-F1
#
_cell.length_a   1.000
_cell.length_b   1.000
_cell.length_c   1.000
_cell.angle_alpha   90.00
_cell.angle_beta   90.00
_cell.angle_gamma   90.00
#
_symmetry.space_group_name_H-M   'P 1'
#
loop_
_entity.id
_entity.type
_entity.pdbx_description
1 polymer ?
#
loop_
_entity_poly.entity_id
_entity_poly.type
_entity_poly.pdbx_seq_one_letter_code
_entity_poly.pdbx_strand_id
1 'polypeptide(L)'
;MMLTGIILVSLNMFVLTGVVASNVQAGVEELIVDGRDDVSDWEDEEWLVQTSERSYFAYNLTDPDWRNSGHDVPPFEKMGPFIYTVTTTKEILDFDSEGGTITYSEYDSFDWCENCTWTDDDGNVHASVSGDYELTNANILWNTQRMAGVATGITYGEIFAKAGFTQMMLINDMQNRAPSIWAASQIGMMVPGASQALQDAGYDEATADAMAPAAVLRGSYDNWLAQSGASDVTPDFAASAQSILYDAVDPSTGICIALTCDIGPMLVAGMGEPGGATTSTRAALLGYASADPEELAHIDWAVYALAGTIFQSHGGGEDLSTLSNASLRARLAEVSGVDIANPVALNNILWGTEGSSPNNGILSVSDFQGIPLYGVALFLLGAQGDVFGTMLTYGIGLTQLMGLAYDWAGIWIDMVGGVPLEFEMILVGGSGTMDANAWWQHSFGSEEPIAGGYIPIGLNRGDFAGTVDLTIDQVRDILYDSDYALTGDFATAFVYGEFSGSSLPVGSEGPVMGGDVHTWDDAYVAGLYGISLTDAAALRSWVKDFMFEEVVGALLAFQYGASAYTTQPIHNWLYGWSDPVLVGLYGEENSWVKLETNATYYGSGGKSTGDFSVYQMKIPTSVDGLGTAEHAFMEGYINSDGDGLCDFKLDADGNAEYGVECEANETYGMTEHLPWRAPHREASVYGLLSDHVGNSNTEITGTIGGIADADEPFSVNLVGYSIAQTEVGETVTYKGIEMVEHHIALDPAENQIQAKLVGFSLGEVAVLPGALPVYFGSSVDIKVEPVTNVAMYGKSVSRFYLDLRWAGAMNPDFTDADGDGEPDDWQTQPVFEIHTFSEIGDDDAASFKCTVIDHMSSTWWTDFGGEGDCELEALTTFSYIAALLYVAGIGLAVYGSMGLIATSREEDVE
;
A
#
# COMPACT_ATOMS: atom_id res chain seq x y z
N MET A 1 -70.90 -1.40 -50.51
CA MET A 1 -70.21 -0.14 -50.83
C MET A 1 -69.55 0.44 -49.59
N MET A 2 -70.29 0.98 -48.61
CA MET A 2 -69.69 1.49 -47.35
C MET A 2 -68.96 0.41 -46.54
N LEU A 3 -69.59 -0.77 -46.32
CA LEU A 3 -68.94 -1.90 -45.62
C LEU A 3 -67.68 -2.39 -46.36
N THR A 4 -67.71 -2.39 -47.68
CA THR A 4 -66.60 -2.79 -48.55
C THR A 4 -65.46 -1.77 -48.50
N GLY A 5 -65.76 -0.47 -48.45
CA GLY A 5 -64.77 0.60 -48.27
C GLY A 5 -64.10 0.56 -46.89
N ILE A 6 -64.86 0.28 -45.83
CA ILE A 6 -64.33 0.08 -44.47
C ILE A 6 -63.44 -1.17 -44.42
N ILE A 7 -63.87 -2.29 -45.01
CA ILE A 7 -63.08 -3.53 -45.07
C ILE A 7 -61.76 -3.31 -45.83
N LEU A 8 -61.75 -2.55 -46.94
CA LEU A 8 -60.53 -2.26 -47.69
C LEU A 8 -59.56 -1.36 -46.90
N VAL A 9 -60.07 -0.39 -46.14
CA VAL A 9 -59.27 0.44 -45.22
C VAL A 9 -58.75 -0.40 -44.04
N SER A 10 -59.55 -1.31 -43.48
CA SER A 10 -59.13 -2.24 -42.42
C SER A 10 -58.12 -3.29 -42.90
N LEU A 11 -58.25 -3.77 -44.13
CA LEU A 11 -57.29 -4.70 -44.75
C LEU A 11 -55.94 -4.00 -44.97
N ASN A 12 -55.97 -2.70 -45.27
CA ASN A 12 -54.77 -1.87 -45.32
C ASN A 12 -54.17 -1.65 -43.92
N MET A 13 -54.99 -1.26 -42.94
CA MET A 13 -54.56 -0.82 -41.60
C MET A 13 -54.19 -1.95 -40.62
N PHE A 14 -54.66 -3.18 -40.83
CA PHE A 14 -54.41 -4.31 -39.92
C PHE A 14 -53.74 -5.53 -40.55
N VAL A 15 -53.81 -5.69 -41.88
CA VAL A 15 -53.24 -6.85 -42.56
C VAL A 15 -52.03 -6.44 -43.39
N LEU A 16 -52.14 -5.43 -44.25
CA LEU A 16 -51.00 -4.98 -45.06
C LEU A 16 -49.95 -4.26 -44.24
N THR A 17 -50.33 -3.37 -43.31
CA THR A 17 -49.40 -2.78 -42.32
C THR A 17 -48.71 -3.84 -41.47
N GLY A 18 -49.45 -4.85 -40.98
CA GLY A 18 -48.87 -5.93 -40.17
C GLY A 18 -47.92 -6.84 -40.98
N VAL A 19 -48.24 -7.13 -42.24
CA VAL A 19 -47.38 -7.93 -43.13
C VAL A 19 -46.16 -7.13 -43.61
N VAL A 20 -46.32 -5.84 -43.92
CA VAL A 20 -45.21 -4.97 -44.30
C VAL A 20 -44.29 -4.72 -43.11
N ALA A 21 -44.84 -4.40 -41.94
CA ALA A 21 -44.05 -4.25 -40.72
C ALA A 21 -43.30 -5.54 -40.38
N SER A 22 -43.96 -6.71 -40.46
CA SER A 22 -43.32 -8.01 -40.22
C SER A 22 -42.26 -8.38 -41.27
N ASN A 23 -42.43 -8.00 -42.54
CA ASN A 23 -41.43 -8.25 -43.58
C ASN A 23 -40.26 -7.27 -43.54
N VAL A 24 -40.51 -6.00 -43.16
CA VAL A 24 -39.47 -5.01 -42.92
C VAL A 24 -38.66 -5.42 -41.70
N GLN A 25 -39.33 -5.81 -40.61
CA GLN A 25 -38.68 -6.36 -39.42
C GLN A 25 -37.84 -7.59 -39.78
N ALA A 26 -38.40 -8.61 -40.44
CA ALA A 26 -37.64 -9.80 -40.84
C ALA A 26 -36.46 -9.48 -41.79
N GLY A 27 -36.62 -8.51 -42.69
CA GLY A 27 -35.54 -8.06 -43.57
C GLY A 27 -34.45 -7.28 -42.85
N VAL A 28 -34.80 -6.48 -41.84
CA VAL A 28 -33.84 -5.77 -40.99
C VAL A 28 -33.11 -6.76 -40.08
N GLU A 29 -33.81 -7.72 -39.50
CA GLU A 29 -33.22 -8.83 -38.73
C GLU A 29 -32.24 -9.65 -39.59
N GLU A 30 -32.60 -9.99 -40.83
CA GLU A 30 -31.71 -10.69 -41.78
C GLU A 30 -30.50 -9.83 -42.17
N LEU A 31 -30.67 -8.52 -42.37
CA LEU A 31 -29.55 -7.58 -42.62
C LEU A 31 -28.59 -7.43 -41.44
N ILE A 32 -29.09 -7.48 -40.20
CA ILE A 32 -28.25 -7.43 -39.00
C ILE A 32 -27.39 -8.69 -38.89
N VAL A 33 -27.94 -9.86 -39.25
CA VAL A 33 -27.21 -11.14 -39.30
C VAL A 33 -26.19 -11.14 -40.43
N ASP A 34 -26.61 -10.84 -41.67
CA ASP A 34 -25.75 -10.80 -42.87
C ASP A 34 -24.60 -9.78 -42.76
N GLY A 35 -24.71 -8.79 -41.88
CA GLY A 35 -23.64 -7.82 -41.61
C GLY A 35 -22.72 -8.20 -40.45
N ARG A 36 -22.81 -9.44 -39.93
CA ARG A 36 -22.04 -9.94 -38.78
C ARG A 36 -21.61 -11.40 -38.91
N ASP A 37 -21.98 -12.07 -39.99
CA ASP A 37 -21.81 -13.53 -40.16
C ASP A 37 -20.52 -13.91 -40.92
N ASP A 38 -19.79 -12.94 -41.48
CA ASP A 38 -18.45 -13.11 -42.04
C ASP A 38 -17.40 -12.29 -41.28
N VAL A 39 -16.15 -12.76 -41.29
CA VAL A 39 -15.03 -12.03 -40.68
C VAL A 39 -14.80 -10.68 -41.38
N SER A 40 -15.09 -10.59 -42.69
CA SER A 40 -14.93 -9.33 -43.44
C SER A 40 -15.82 -8.19 -42.94
N ASP A 41 -16.92 -8.50 -42.26
CA ASP A 41 -17.82 -7.51 -41.69
C ASP A 41 -17.21 -6.82 -40.46
N TRP A 42 -16.26 -7.51 -39.81
CA TRP A 42 -15.52 -7.02 -38.64
C TRP A 42 -14.15 -6.43 -39.01
N GLU A 43 -13.69 -6.60 -40.25
CA GLU A 43 -12.47 -5.97 -40.77
C GLU A 43 -12.66 -4.47 -41.13
N ASP A 44 -13.83 -3.90 -40.84
CA ASP A 44 -14.11 -2.47 -41.02
C ASP A 44 -13.19 -1.61 -40.13
N GLU A 45 -12.54 -0.61 -40.72
CA GLU A 45 -11.71 0.36 -39.99
C GLU A 45 -12.53 1.10 -38.91
N GLU A 46 -13.83 1.30 -39.11
CA GLU A 46 -14.72 1.96 -38.13
C GLU A 46 -15.03 1.08 -36.91
N TRP A 47 -14.95 -0.26 -37.05
CA TRP A 47 -15.09 -1.17 -35.90
C TRP A 47 -13.73 -1.45 -35.23
N LEU A 48 -12.68 -1.62 -36.02
CA LEU A 48 -11.32 -1.88 -35.55
C LEU A 48 -10.72 -0.69 -34.81
N VAL A 49 -11.08 0.54 -35.17
CA VAL A 49 -10.60 1.75 -34.51
C VAL A 49 -11.78 2.68 -34.20
N GLN A 50 -12.17 2.72 -32.93
CA GLN A 50 -13.29 3.53 -32.45
C GLN A 50 -12.79 4.72 -31.64
N THR A 51 -13.36 5.89 -31.88
CA THR A 51 -13.04 7.11 -31.11
C THR A 51 -14.26 7.61 -30.36
N SER A 52 -14.12 7.87 -29.07
CA SER A 52 -15.17 8.45 -28.23
C SER A 52 -14.62 9.56 -27.32
N GLU A 53 -15.49 10.47 -26.87
CA GLU A 53 -15.10 11.48 -25.86
C GLU A 53 -15.51 11.00 -24.47
N ARG A 54 -14.58 11.05 -23.52
CA ARG A 54 -14.84 10.80 -22.09
C ARG A 54 -14.50 12.04 -21.27
N SER A 55 -15.40 12.39 -20.35
CA SER A 55 -15.21 13.54 -19.45
C SER A 55 -14.96 13.05 -18.03
N TYR A 56 -13.82 13.44 -17.47
CA TYR A 56 -13.42 13.07 -16.11
C TYR A 56 -13.56 14.26 -15.17
N PHE A 57 -13.92 13.96 -13.92
CA PHE A 57 -13.89 14.90 -12.81
C PHE A 57 -13.10 14.31 -11.65
N ALA A 58 -12.46 15.16 -10.87
CA ALA A 58 -11.69 14.76 -9.70
C ALA A 58 -11.91 15.75 -8.56
N TYR A 59 -11.91 15.27 -7.32
CA TYR A 59 -12.13 16.10 -6.16
C TYR A 59 -10.77 16.49 -5.55
N ASN A 60 -10.42 17.76 -5.65
CA ASN A 60 -9.15 18.32 -5.18
C ASN A 60 -9.25 18.73 -3.70
N LEU A 61 -8.39 18.18 -2.86
CA LEU A 61 -8.27 18.55 -1.46
C LEU A 61 -7.52 19.87 -1.33
N THR A 62 -8.23 20.93 -0.98
CA THR A 62 -7.68 22.30 -0.93
C THR A 62 -6.78 22.55 0.28
N ASP A 63 -6.92 21.76 1.35
CA ASP A 63 -6.09 21.77 2.54
C ASP A 63 -5.75 20.34 3.00
N PRO A 64 -4.54 19.84 2.71
CA PRO A 64 -4.10 18.51 3.16
C PRO A 64 -3.97 18.38 4.69
N ASP A 65 -3.86 19.49 5.42
CA ASP A 65 -3.73 19.52 6.88
C ASP A 65 -5.07 19.87 7.57
N TRP A 66 -6.20 19.65 6.88
CA TRP A 66 -7.55 20.02 7.31
C TRP A 66 -7.90 19.59 8.75
N ARG A 67 -7.37 18.44 9.19
CA ARG A 67 -7.58 17.90 10.55
C ARG A 67 -6.96 18.79 11.64
N ASN A 68 -5.89 19.53 11.33
CA ASN A 68 -5.19 20.41 12.25
C ASN A 68 -5.52 21.90 12.04
N SER A 69 -5.98 22.27 10.85
CA SER A 69 -6.32 23.66 10.50
C SER A 69 -7.75 24.09 10.90
N GLY A 70 -8.51 23.19 11.55
CA GLY A 70 -9.81 23.49 12.15
C GLY A 70 -11.00 23.32 11.21
N HIS A 71 -10.84 22.55 10.13
CA HIS A 71 -11.95 22.09 9.32
C HIS A 71 -12.65 20.91 10.00
N ASP A 72 -13.98 20.96 10.08
CA ASP A 72 -14.78 19.84 10.59
C ASP A 72 -14.92 18.70 9.55
N VAL A 73 -14.76 19.01 8.26
CA VAL A 73 -14.85 18.10 7.12
C VAL A 73 -13.74 18.40 6.11
N PRO A 74 -13.23 17.41 5.36
CA PRO A 74 -12.18 17.63 4.38
C PRO A 74 -12.67 18.55 3.25
N PRO A 75 -11.95 19.65 2.94
CA PRO A 75 -12.41 20.64 1.97
C PRO A 75 -12.06 20.24 0.55
N PHE A 76 -12.83 19.30 0.00
CA PHE A 76 -12.75 18.89 -1.40
C PHE A 76 -13.47 19.88 -2.33
N GLU A 77 -12.86 20.16 -3.48
CA GLU A 77 -13.43 20.95 -4.56
C GLU A 77 -13.46 20.12 -5.85
N LYS A 78 -14.64 19.99 -6.47
CA LYS A 78 -14.80 19.28 -7.74
C LYS A 78 -14.09 20.04 -8.87
N MET A 79 -13.13 19.38 -9.50
CA MET A 79 -12.35 19.88 -10.63
C MET A 79 -12.73 19.12 -11.90
N GLY A 80 -12.75 19.82 -13.02
CA GLY A 80 -13.08 19.28 -14.34
C GLY A 80 -13.93 20.28 -15.13
N PRO A 81 -14.46 19.87 -16.30
CA PRO A 81 -14.26 18.58 -16.95
C PRO A 81 -12.83 18.44 -17.51
N PHE A 82 -12.20 17.28 -17.35
CA PHE A 82 -11.01 16.89 -18.09
C PHE A 82 -11.44 15.99 -19.25
N ILE A 83 -11.39 16.48 -20.48
CA ILE A 83 -11.99 15.78 -21.62
C ILE A 83 -10.88 15.10 -22.44
N TYR A 84 -11.08 13.81 -22.72
CA TYR A 84 -10.15 13.00 -23.51
C TYR A 84 -10.86 12.38 -24.69
N THR A 85 -10.19 12.37 -25.83
CA THR A 85 -10.52 11.49 -26.95
C THR A 85 -9.90 10.13 -26.66
N VAL A 86 -10.75 9.12 -26.50
CA VAL A 86 -10.37 7.74 -26.27
C VAL A 86 -10.44 6.99 -27.59
N THR A 87 -9.31 6.47 -28.04
CA THR A 87 -9.20 5.64 -29.24
C THR A 87 -9.01 4.20 -28.83
N THR A 88 -10.06 3.40 -29.02
CA THR A 88 -10.07 1.95 -28.81
C THR A 88 -9.63 1.26 -30.09
N THR A 89 -8.56 0.48 -30.00
CA THR A 89 -8.03 -0.31 -31.12
C THR A 89 -8.28 -1.79 -30.86
N LYS A 90 -8.84 -2.48 -31.86
CA LYS A 90 -9.14 -3.90 -31.83
C LYS A 90 -8.34 -4.66 -32.88
N GLU A 91 -7.92 -5.87 -32.53
CA GLU A 91 -7.30 -6.81 -33.46
C GLU A 91 -8.03 -8.15 -33.37
N ILE A 92 -8.52 -8.66 -34.51
CA ILE A 92 -9.21 -9.94 -34.57
C ILE A 92 -8.18 -11.07 -34.45
N LEU A 93 -8.38 -11.93 -33.45
CA LEU A 93 -7.51 -13.07 -33.17
C LEU A 93 -8.09 -14.38 -33.75
N ASP A 94 -9.41 -14.56 -33.65
CA ASP A 94 -10.09 -15.76 -34.14
C ASP A 94 -11.56 -15.48 -34.49
N PHE A 95 -12.11 -16.23 -35.44
CA PHE A 95 -13.51 -16.14 -35.89
C PHE A 95 -14.08 -17.53 -36.13
N ASP A 96 -15.06 -17.93 -35.31
CA ASP A 96 -15.76 -19.21 -35.40
C ASP A 96 -17.22 -18.99 -35.82
N SER A 97 -17.47 -19.14 -37.13
CA SER A 97 -18.81 -19.01 -37.70
C SER A 97 -19.74 -20.19 -37.37
N GLU A 98 -19.20 -21.37 -37.04
CA GLU A 98 -20.02 -22.52 -36.64
C GLU A 98 -20.43 -22.44 -35.17
N GLY A 99 -19.50 -22.00 -34.31
CA GLY A 99 -19.72 -21.76 -32.87
C GLY A 99 -20.40 -20.42 -32.55
N GLY A 100 -20.45 -19.51 -33.53
CA GLY A 100 -21.06 -18.19 -33.40
C GLY A 100 -20.30 -17.30 -32.44
N THR A 101 -18.96 -17.26 -32.55
CA THR A 101 -18.10 -16.43 -31.70
C THR A 101 -16.98 -15.75 -32.49
N ILE A 102 -16.61 -14.55 -32.07
CA ILE A 102 -15.40 -13.84 -32.52
C ILE A 102 -14.55 -13.50 -31.30
N THR A 103 -13.24 -13.62 -31.44
CA THR A 103 -12.25 -13.31 -30.41
C THR A 103 -11.34 -12.20 -30.90
N TYR A 104 -11.19 -11.14 -30.12
CA TYR A 104 -10.36 -9.99 -30.47
C TYR A 104 -9.61 -9.46 -29.23
N SER A 105 -8.41 -8.93 -29.44
CA SER A 105 -7.72 -8.13 -28.42
C SER A 105 -8.11 -6.67 -28.55
N GLU A 106 -8.14 -5.96 -27.42
CA GLU A 106 -8.52 -4.55 -27.36
C GLU A 106 -7.57 -3.78 -26.45
N TYR A 107 -7.19 -2.58 -26.87
CA TYR A 107 -6.50 -1.61 -26.02
C TYR A 107 -6.97 -0.18 -26.31
N ASP A 108 -6.99 0.63 -25.25
CA ASP A 108 -7.36 2.05 -25.33
C ASP A 108 -6.11 2.95 -25.36
N SER A 109 -6.22 4.05 -26.09
CA SER A 109 -5.28 5.18 -26.04
C SER A 109 -6.02 6.49 -25.80
N PHE A 110 -5.44 7.35 -24.98
CA PHE A 110 -6.12 8.54 -24.46
C PHE A 110 -5.35 9.81 -24.81
N ASP A 111 -6.01 10.72 -25.52
CA ASP A 111 -5.47 12.03 -25.90
C ASP A 111 -6.31 13.16 -25.29
N TRP A 112 -5.66 14.08 -24.58
CA TRP A 112 -6.36 15.23 -24.01
C TRP A 112 -6.87 16.17 -25.11
N CYS A 113 -8.15 16.52 -25.03
CA CYS A 113 -8.79 17.41 -25.99
C CYS A 113 -8.93 18.84 -25.46
N GLU A 114 -7.96 19.70 -25.77
CA GLU A 114 -7.94 21.11 -25.33
C GLU A 114 -9.16 21.91 -25.79
N ASN A 115 -9.73 21.59 -26.95
CA ASN A 115 -10.82 22.35 -27.57
C ASN A 115 -12.21 21.72 -27.37
N CYS A 116 -12.30 20.60 -26.65
CA CYS A 116 -13.57 19.94 -26.39
C CYS A 116 -14.35 20.66 -25.27
N THR A 117 -15.66 20.46 -25.28
CA THR A 117 -16.57 21.03 -24.28
C THR A 117 -17.55 19.99 -23.80
N TRP A 118 -17.84 19.99 -22.51
CA TRP A 118 -18.86 19.14 -21.89
C TRP A 118 -20.05 19.99 -21.46
N THR A 119 -21.26 19.47 -21.63
CA THR A 119 -22.50 20.16 -21.24
C THR A 119 -23.08 19.51 -20.00
N ASP A 120 -23.32 20.29 -18.95
CA ASP A 120 -23.94 19.80 -17.72
C ASP A 120 -25.45 19.55 -17.88
N ASP A 121 -26.07 18.93 -16.88
CA ASP A 121 -27.51 18.62 -16.89
C ASP A 121 -28.40 19.88 -16.93
N ASP A 122 -27.86 21.04 -16.54
CA ASP A 122 -28.51 22.35 -16.63
C ASP A 122 -28.37 22.99 -18.04
N GLY A 123 -27.61 22.36 -18.93
CA GLY A 123 -27.36 22.83 -20.30
C GLY A 123 -26.24 23.87 -20.41
N ASN A 124 -25.42 24.06 -19.38
CA ASN A 124 -24.25 24.94 -19.43
C ASN A 124 -23.05 24.22 -20.03
N VAL A 125 -22.32 24.93 -20.89
CA VAL A 125 -21.14 24.40 -21.58
C VAL A 125 -19.87 24.76 -20.81
N HIS A 126 -19.06 23.75 -20.50
CA HIS A 126 -17.80 23.85 -19.78
C HIS A 126 -16.65 23.43 -20.70
N ALA A 127 -15.57 24.21 -20.74
CA ALA A 127 -14.38 23.89 -21.53
C ALA A 127 -13.50 22.87 -20.81
N SER A 128 -12.78 22.03 -21.56
CA SER A 128 -11.81 21.11 -20.95
C SER A 128 -10.75 21.86 -20.15
N VAL A 129 -10.53 21.41 -18.92
CA VAL A 129 -9.37 21.77 -18.10
C VAL A 129 -8.15 21.00 -18.60
N SER A 130 -6.95 21.58 -18.45
CA SER A 130 -5.69 20.92 -18.82
C SER A 130 -5.43 19.70 -17.93
N GLY A 131 -5.03 18.59 -18.54
CA GLY A 131 -4.66 17.39 -17.78
C GLY A 131 -3.35 17.51 -16.98
N ASP A 132 -2.54 18.55 -17.25
CA ASP A 132 -1.36 18.91 -16.45
C ASP A 132 -1.72 19.69 -15.16
N TYR A 133 -3.02 19.89 -14.89
CA TYR A 133 -3.45 20.54 -13.66
C TYR A 133 -3.11 19.67 -12.45
N GLU A 134 -2.22 20.17 -11.60
CA GLU A 134 -1.83 19.57 -10.33
C GLU A 134 -3.02 19.58 -9.36
N LEU A 135 -3.47 18.39 -8.97
CA LEU A 135 -4.51 18.22 -7.97
C LEU A 135 -3.98 17.37 -6.81
N THR A 136 -4.41 17.72 -5.59
CA THR A 136 -4.11 16.96 -4.38
C THR A 136 -5.28 16.05 -4.08
N ASN A 137 -5.03 14.75 -3.96
CA ASN A 137 -6.06 13.78 -3.63
C ASN A 137 -5.49 12.70 -2.69
N ALA A 138 -6.36 11.82 -2.19
CA ALA A 138 -5.97 10.68 -1.37
C ALA A 138 -4.95 9.80 -2.10
N ASN A 139 -3.85 9.49 -1.43
CA ASN A 139 -2.90 8.50 -1.92
C ASN A 139 -3.49 7.10 -1.74
N ILE A 140 -4.01 6.53 -2.83
CA ILE A 140 -4.68 5.23 -2.83
C ILE A 140 -3.77 4.05 -2.43
N LEU A 141 -2.45 4.23 -2.45
CA LEU A 141 -1.52 3.20 -1.99
C LEU A 141 -1.17 3.32 -0.51
N TRP A 142 -1.46 4.45 0.14
CA TRP A 142 -0.93 4.76 1.47
C TRP A 142 -1.31 3.73 2.54
N ASN A 143 -2.60 3.40 2.66
CA ASN A 143 -3.04 2.45 3.67
C ASN A 143 -2.60 1.02 3.33
N THR A 144 -2.69 0.62 2.07
CA THR A 144 -2.15 -0.65 1.55
C THR A 144 -0.67 -0.82 1.90
N GLN A 145 0.15 0.20 1.65
CA GLN A 145 1.58 0.21 1.97
C GLN A 145 1.83 0.15 3.48
N ARG A 146 1.00 0.82 4.29
CA ARG A 146 1.10 0.72 5.76
C ARG A 146 0.78 -0.68 6.27
N MET A 147 -0.24 -1.32 5.71
CA MET A 147 -0.66 -2.67 6.12
C MET A 147 0.33 -3.75 5.67
N ALA A 148 0.76 -3.69 4.41
CA ALA A 148 1.78 -4.58 3.88
C ALA A 148 3.15 -4.34 4.54
N GLY A 149 3.41 -3.09 4.96
CA GLY A 149 4.68 -2.66 5.54
C GLY A 149 4.88 -2.96 7.02
N VAL A 150 3.93 -3.59 7.72
CA VAL A 150 4.03 -3.79 9.18
C VAL A 150 5.25 -4.64 9.56
N ALA A 151 5.50 -5.77 8.88
CA ALA A 151 6.67 -6.62 9.16
C ALA A 151 7.99 -5.85 8.97
N THR A 152 8.08 -5.09 7.88
CA THR A 152 9.21 -4.20 7.59
C THR A 152 9.34 -3.11 8.66
N GLY A 153 8.23 -2.52 9.08
CA GLY A 153 8.17 -1.53 10.15
C GLY A 153 8.68 -2.06 11.48
N ILE A 154 8.34 -3.30 11.84
CA ILE A 154 8.84 -3.99 13.05
C ILE A 154 10.36 -4.19 12.94
N THR A 155 10.84 -4.63 11.78
CA THR A 155 12.28 -4.82 11.53
C THR A 155 13.07 -3.51 11.68
N TYR A 156 12.56 -2.41 11.11
CA TYR A 156 13.17 -1.08 11.30
C TYR A 156 13.04 -0.58 12.75
N GLY A 157 11.91 -0.87 13.40
CA GLY A 157 11.71 -0.58 14.82
C GLY A 157 12.80 -1.20 15.69
N GLU A 158 13.11 -2.47 15.48
CA GLU A 158 14.22 -3.17 16.13
C GLU A 158 15.56 -2.48 15.85
N ILE A 159 15.85 -2.12 14.60
CA ILE A 159 17.08 -1.40 14.24
C ILE A 159 17.18 -0.08 15.01
N PHE A 160 16.09 0.70 15.10
CA PHE A 160 16.08 1.95 15.85
C PHE A 160 16.22 1.74 17.37
N ALA A 161 15.62 0.68 17.92
CA ALA A 161 15.82 0.32 19.32
C ALA A 161 17.29 0.02 19.61
N LYS A 162 17.91 -0.84 18.78
CA LYS A 162 19.32 -1.19 18.89
C LYS A 162 20.24 0.00 18.62
N ALA A 163 19.82 0.97 17.82
CA ALA A 163 20.54 2.23 17.65
C ALA A 163 20.56 3.05 18.94
N GLY A 164 19.50 3.00 19.76
CA GLY A 164 19.49 3.58 21.09
C GLY A 164 20.49 2.90 22.04
N PHE A 165 20.49 1.57 22.07
CA PHE A 165 21.52 0.79 22.78
C PHE A 165 22.93 1.18 22.32
N THR A 166 23.14 1.19 21.01
CA THR A 166 24.42 1.52 20.39
C THR A 166 24.88 2.91 20.79
N GLN A 167 24.01 3.92 20.70
CA GLN A 167 24.34 5.28 21.12
C GLN A 167 24.82 5.31 22.57
N MET A 168 24.13 4.62 23.49
CA MET A 168 24.56 4.53 24.89
C MET A 168 25.94 3.89 25.02
N MET A 169 26.22 2.84 24.24
CA MET A 169 27.54 2.20 24.21
C MET A 169 28.63 3.13 23.67
N LEU A 170 28.37 3.88 22.59
CA LEU A 170 29.30 4.85 22.03
C LEU A 170 29.59 6.00 23.02
N ILE A 171 28.56 6.48 23.73
CA ILE A 171 28.72 7.48 24.79
C ILE A 171 29.58 6.90 25.91
N ASN A 172 29.27 5.69 26.39
CA ASN A 172 30.04 5.04 27.45
C ASN A 172 31.50 4.81 27.04
N ASP A 173 31.74 4.39 25.80
CA ASP A 173 33.08 4.20 25.25
C ASP A 173 33.87 5.51 25.31
N MET A 174 33.31 6.60 24.77
CA MET A 174 34.01 7.89 24.75
C MET A 174 34.13 8.52 26.15
N GLN A 175 33.10 8.43 26.98
CA GLN A 175 33.02 9.09 28.28
C GLN A 175 33.81 8.35 29.37
N ASN A 176 33.79 7.01 29.33
CA ASN A 176 34.36 6.16 30.39
C ASN A 176 35.44 5.22 29.87
N ARG A 177 35.24 4.48 28.77
CA ARG A 177 36.23 3.47 28.33
C ARG A 177 37.57 4.10 27.92
N ALA A 178 37.56 5.16 27.11
CA ALA A 178 38.78 5.87 26.71
C ALA A 178 39.61 6.38 27.92
N PRO A 179 39.03 7.14 28.88
CA PRO A 179 39.76 7.52 30.10
C PRO A 179 40.21 6.33 30.95
N SER A 180 39.46 5.23 30.95
CA SER A 180 39.82 4.01 31.69
C SER A 180 41.05 3.32 31.09
N ILE A 181 41.14 3.23 29.76
CA ILE A 181 42.32 2.72 29.05
C ILE A 181 43.56 3.57 29.37
N TRP A 182 43.43 4.91 29.33
CA TRP A 182 44.52 5.80 29.68
C TRP A 182 44.92 5.70 31.15
N ALA A 183 43.94 5.57 32.05
CA ALA A 183 44.18 5.36 33.47
C ALA A 183 44.89 4.03 33.75
N ALA A 184 44.44 2.95 33.11
CA ALA A 184 45.03 1.62 33.21
C ALA A 184 46.49 1.62 32.72
N SER A 185 46.74 2.26 31.57
CA SER A 185 48.09 2.46 31.03
C SER A 185 48.98 3.25 31.99
N GLN A 186 48.47 4.33 32.58
CA GLN A 186 49.21 5.10 33.58
C GLN A 186 49.53 4.29 34.84
N ILE A 187 48.55 3.56 35.40
CA ILE A 187 48.75 2.67 36.55
C ILE A 187 49.79 1.61 36.21
N GLY A 188 49.72 1.03 35.00
CA GLY A 188 50.70 0.08 34.47
C GLY A 188 52.11 0.66 34.43
N MET A 189 52.27 1.94 34.07
CA MET A 189 53.56 2.65 34.07
C MET A 189 54.05 3.04 35.47
N MET A 190 53.17 3.13 36.48
CA MET A 190 53.59 3.42 37.85
C MET A 190 54.39 2.27 38.47
N VAL A 191 54.12 1.02 38.09
CA VAL A 191 54.83 -0.16 38.60
C VAL A 191 56.32 -0.18 38.20
N PRO A 192 56.73 -0.05 36.92
CA PRO A 192 58.14 0.03 36.57
C PRO A 192 58.81 1.30 37.15
N GLY A 193 58.06 2.41 37.30
CA GLY A 193 58.56 3.59 38.00
C GLY A 193 58.86 3.33 39.48
N ALA A 194 57.99 2.58 40.17
CA ALA A 194 58.20 2.17 41.55
C ALA A 194 59.36 1.19 41.70
N SER A 195 59.53 0.24 40.75
CA SER A 195 60.70 -0.64 40.71
C SER A 195 62.00 0.16 40.60
N GLN A 196 62.08 1.12 39.67
CA GLN A 196 63.27 1.96 39.52
C GLN A 196 63.59 2.74 40.81
N ALA A 197 62.57 3.30 41.47
CA ALA A 197 62.77 4.02 42.73
C ALA A 197 63.29 3.10 43.86
N LEU A 198 62.86 1.83 43.89
CA LEU A 198 63.37 0.83 44.83
C LEU A 198 64.82 0.41 44.49
N GLN A 199 65.17 0.28 43.21
CA GLN A 199 66.55 0.02 42.79
C GLN A 199 67.48 1.18 43.18
N ASP A 200 67.03 2.42 43.00
CA ASP A 200 67.75 3.62 43.43
C ASP A 200 67.90 3.68 44.96
N ALA A 201 66.97 3.08 45.70
CA ALA A 201 67.03 2.90 47.16
C ALA A 201 67.94 1.73 47.59
N GLY A 202 68.53 0.98 46.65
CA GLY A 202 69.56 -0.03 46.89
C GLY A 202 69.10 -1.49 46.84
N TYR A 203 67.86 -1.76 46.39
CA TYR A 203 67.40 -3.13 46.10
C TYR A 203 67.96 -3.62 44.74
N ASP A 204 68.15 -4.93 44.59
CA ASP A 204 68.42 -5.51 43.26
C ASP A 204 67.15 -5.52 42.39
N GLU A 205 67.31 -5.53 41.07
CA GLU A 205 66.23 -5.45 40.08
C GLU A 205 65.11 -6.47 40.32
N ALA A 206 65.45 -7.74 40.56
CA ALA A 206 64.44 -8.79 40.77
C ALA A 206 63.63 -8.59 42.06
N THR A 207 64.29 -8.15 43.14
CA THR A 207 63.59 -7.81 44.40
C THR A 207 62.73 -6.55 44.25
N ALA A 208 63.25 -5.53 43.55
CA ALA A 208 62.52 -4.29 43.30
C ALA A 208 61.27 -4.52 42.44
N ASP A 209 61.36 -5.31 41.37
CA ASP A 209 60.23 -5.66 40.51
C ASP A 209 59.16 -6.43 41.29
N ALA A 210 59.55 -7.38 42.15
CA ALA A 210 58.62 -8.13 42.99
C ALA A 210 57.90 -7.25 44.04
N MET A 211 58.56 -6.20 44.53
CA MET A 211 58.00 -5.29 45.53
C MET A 211 57.19 -4.13 44.93
N ALA A 212 57.43 -3.79 43.66
CA ALA A 212 56.87 -2.61 43.01
C ALA A 212 55.33 -2.56 43.00
N PRO A 213 54.59 -3.65 42.70
CA PRO A 213 53.12 -3.66 42.78
C PRO A 213 52.59 -3.21 44.15
N ALA A 214 53.13 -3.77 45.23
CA ALA A 214 52.75 -3.42 46.59
C ALA A 214 53.18 -1.99 46.97
N ALA A 215 54.31 -1.52 46.44
CA ALA A 215 54.78 -0.15 46.64
C ALA A 215 53.86 0.90 45.98
N VAL A 216 53.29 0.60 44.80
CA VAL A 216 52.30 1.47 44.13
C VAL A 216 51.03 1.61 45.00
N LEU A 217 50.50 0.49 45.50
CA LEU A 217 49.32 0.52 46.37
C LEU A 217 49.60 1.20 47.71
N ARG A 218 50.79 0.99 48.30
CA ARG A 218 51.23 1.73 49.49
C ARG A 218 51.31 3.24 49.21
N GLY A 219 51.85 3.65 48.07
CA GLY A 219 51.90 5.06 47.70
C GLY A 219 50.51 5.68 47.54
N SER A 220 49.56 4.95 46.97
CA SER A 220 48.14 5.38 46.92
C SER A 220 47.55 5.52 48.32
N TYR A 221 47.76 4.51 49.18
CA TYR A 221 47.32 4.52 50.57
C TYR A 221 47.84 5.73 51.34
N ASP A 222 49.14 6.01 51.25
CA ASP A 222 49.78 7.12 51.97
C ASP A 222 49.19 8.48 51.53
N ASN A 223 48.92 8.63 50.23
CA ASN A 223 48.28 9.81 49.67
C ASN A 223 46.83 9.97 50.16
N TRP A 224 46.07 8.89 50.20
CA TRP A 224 44.71 8.89 50.74
C TRP A 224 44.72 9.21 52.25
N LEU A 225 45.59 8.55 53.02
CA LEU A 225 45.71 8.72 54.48
C LEU A 225 46.02 10.17 54.85
N ALA A 226 46.92 10.82 54.09
CA ALA A 226 47.26 12.23 54.27
C ALA A 226 46.05 13.17 54.05
N GLN A 227 45.06 12.75 53.28
CA GLN A 227 43.87 13.53 52.94
C GLN A 227 42.63 13.16 53.79
N SER A 228 42.54 11.91 54.26
CA SER A 228 41.36 11.40 54.95
C SER A 228 41.31 11.75 56.44
N GLY A 229 42.46 11.97 57.07
CA GLY A 229 42.56 12.15 58.53
C GLY A 229 42.30 10.87 59.33
N ALA A 230 42.28 9.70 58.66
CA ALA A 230 42.19 8.41 59.30
C ALA A 230 43.47 8.06 60.09
N SER A 231 43.37 7.06 60.97
CA SER A 231 44.56 6.50 61.63
C SER A 231 45.26 5.53 60.69
N ASP A 232 46.59 5.54 60.72
CA ASP A 232 47.40 4.58 59.96
C ASP A 232 47.26 3.17 60.60
N VAL A 233 46.84 2.20 59.79
CA VAL A 233 46.76 0.77 60.17
C VAL A 233 47.84 -0.06 59.48
N THR A 234 48.65 0.57 58.63
CA THR A 234 49.79 -0.03 57.92
C THR A 234 49.41 -1.30 57.15
N PRO A 235 48.40 -1.26 56.25
CA PRO A 235 47.91 -2.46 55.56
C PRO A 235 49.02 -3.15 54.75
N ASP A 236 49.00 -4.48 54.69
CA ASP A 236 49.92 -5.26 53.86
C ASP A 236 49.32 -5.52 52.47
N PHE A 237 49.98 -4.98 51.44
CA PHE A 237 49.57 -5.16 50.04
C PHE A 237 50.27 -6.36 49.36
N ALA A 238 51.29 -6.97 49.98
CA ALA A 238 52.13 -7.97 49.32
C ALA A 238 51.34 -9.19 48.82
N ALA A 239 50.30 -9.60 49.56
CA ALA A 239 49.48 -10.76 49.23
C ALA A 239 48.44 -10.51 48.12
N SER A 240 48.02 -9.25 47.91
CA SER A 240 46.92 -8.90 47.01
C SER A 240 47.33 -8.04 45.81
N ALA A 241 48.51 -7.41 45.83
CA ALA A 241 48.93 -6.47 44.80
C ALA A 241 48.96 -7.06 43.39
N GLN A 242 49.36 -8.33 43.25
CA GLN A 242 49.37 -9.02 41.96
C GLN A 242 47.94 -9.18 41.40
N SER A 243 46.99 -9.59 42.24
CA SER A 243 45.58 -9.73 41.86
C SER A 243 44.96 -8.38 41.52
N ILE A 244 45.15 -7.38 42.37
CA ILE A 244 44.59 -6.02 42.18
C ILE A 244 45.09 -5.40 40.88
N LEU A 245 46.38 -5.53 40.55
CA LEU A 245 46.95 -4.84 39.40
C LEU A 245 46.85 -5.64 38.11
N TYR A 246 47.00 -6.97 38.13
CA TYR A 246 47.19 -7.76 36.90
C TYR A 246 46.24 -8.94 36.72
N ASP A 247 45.95 -9.70 37.77
CA ASP A 247 45.37 -11.04 37.60
C ASP A 247 43.84 -11.09 37.82
N ALA A 248 43.23 -10.03 38.35
CA ALA A 248 41.79 -10.03 38.61
C ALA A 248 40.97 -10.13 37.32
N VAL A 249 40.01 -11.06 37.31
CA VAL A 249 39.09 -11.31 36.20
C VAL A 249 37.64 -11.30 36.69
N ASP A 250 36.72 -10.92 35.82
CA ASP A 250 35.29 -11.14 36.02
C ASP A 250 35.05 -12.66 36.15
N PRO A 251 34.52 -13.14 37.28
CA PRO A 251 34.30 -14.57 37.50
C PRO A 251 33.28 -15.18 36.53
N SER A 252 32.43 -14.38 35.88
CA SER A 252 31.39 -14.84 34.97
C SER A 252 31.86 -14.98 33.52
N THR A 253 32.78 -14.12 33.06
CA THR A 253 33.23 -14.07 31.66
C THR A 253 34.72 -14.38 31.48
N GLY A 254 35.54 -14.21 32.53
CA GLY A 254 37.00 -14.27 32.45
C GLY A 254 37.66 -13.00 31.91
N ILE A 255 36.90 -11.93 31.65
CA ILE A 255 37.42 -10.63 31.20
C ILE A 255 38.31 -10.02 32.30
N CYS A 256 39.45 -9.42 31.93
CA CYS A 256 40.34 -8.80 32.91
C CYS A 256 39.72 -7.53 33.51
N ILE A 257 39.64 -7.49 34.84
CA ILE A 257 39.12 -6.35 35.63
C ILE A 257 40.17 -5.72 36.55
N ALA A 258 41.43 -6.17 36.43
CA ALA A 258 42.54 -5.63 37.20
C ALA A 258 42.81 -4.16 36.85
N LEU A 259 43.43 -3.40 37.75
CA LEU A 259 43.60 -1.96 37.57
C LEU A 259 44.47 -1.56 36.36
N THR A 260 45.27 -2.48 35.80
CA THR A 260 46.02 -2.23 34.56
C THR A 260 45.31 -2.73 33.30
N CYS A 261 44.08 -3.21 33.42
CA CYS A 261 43.24 -3.62 32.30
C CYS A 261 42.22 -2.54 31.95
N ASP A 262 41.79 -2.50 30.68
CA ASP A 262 41.05 -1.40 30.07
C ASP A 262 39.81 -0.95 30.87
N ILE A 263 39.05 -1.89 31.45
CA ILE A 263 37.84 -1.58 32.22
C ILE A 263 38.06 -1.48 33.74
N GLY A 264 39.25 -1.85 34.25
CA GLY A 264 39.51 -1.92 35.69
C GLY A 264 39.32 -0.59 36.42
N PRO A 265 39.93 0.51 35.97
CA PRO A 265 39.73 1.83 36.56
C PRO A 265 38.28 2.31 36.57
N MET A 266 37.55 2.18 35.45
CA MET A 266 36.13 2.57 35.39
C MET A 266 35.23 1.67 36.23
N LEU A 267 35.49 0.35 36.31
CA LEU A 267 34.74 -0.56 37.18
C LEU A 267 34.89 -0.13 38.65
N VAL A 268 36.13 0.05 39.10
CA VAL A 268 36.42 0.44 40.49
C VAL A 268 35.86 1.82 40.80
N ALA A 269 35.95 2.79 39.89
CA ALA A 269 35.34 4.10 40.07
C ALA A 269 33.80 4.02 40.11
N GLY A 270 33.20 3.24 39.20
CA GLY A 270 31.75 3.07 39.05
C GLY A 270 31.08 2.36 40.22
N MET A 271 31.78 1.44 40.89
CA MET A 271 31.33 0.82 42.15
C MET A 271 31.13 1.85 43.29
N GLY A 272 31.68 3.06 43.16
CA GLY A 272 31.59 4.12 44.16
C GLY A 272 32.57 3.96 45.31
N GLU A 273 32.45 4.84 46.31
CA GLU A 273 33.35 4.85 47.47
C GLU A 273 33.26 3.57 48.33
N PRO A 274 34.35 3.20 49.03
CA PRO A 274 34.34 2.15 50.04
C PRO A 274 33.20 2.30 51.07
N GLY A 275 32.51 1.21 51.33
CA GLY A 275 31.32 1.12 52.16
C GLY A 275 30.95 -0.33 52.45
N GLY A 276 30.01 -0.57 53.36
CA GLY A 276 29.74 -1.92 53.87
C GLY A 276 29.49 -2.99 52.80
N ALA A 277 28.72 -2.66 51.75
CA ALA A 277 28.48 -3.57 50.62
C ALA A 277 29.58 -3.48 49.55
N THR A 278 29.93 -2.27 49.09
CA THR A 278 30.89 -2.03 48.00
C THR A 278 32.28 -2.57 48.30
N THR A 279 32.76 -2.41 49.54
CA THR A 279 34.06 -2.95 49.98
C THR A 279 34.10 -4.46 49.91
N SER A 280 33.04 -5.14 50.36
CA SER A 280 32.98 -6.60 50.33
C SER A 280 33.00 -7.15 48.90
N THR A 281 32.24 -6.52 47.99
CA THR A 281 32.19 -6.91 46.58
C THR A 281 33.52 -6.65 45.88
N ARG A 282 34.10 -5.45 46.05
CA ARG A 282 35.37 -5.08 45.41
C ARG A 282 36.52 -5.95 45.88
N ALA A 283 36.57 -6.25 47.19
CA ALA A 283 37.56 -7.14 47.77
C ALA A 283 37.47 -8.57 47.24
N ALA A 284 36.25 -9.06 46.98
CA ALA A 284 36.06 -10.38 46.37
C ALA A 284 36.54 -10.40 44.92
N LEU A 285 36.20 -9.38 44.13
CA LEU A 285 36.59 -9.27 42.72
C LEU A 285 38.10 -9.12 42.52
N LEU A 286 38.75 -8.30 43.33
CA LEU A 286 40.18 -7.98 43.20
C LEU A 286 41.10 -8.83 44.09
N GLY A 287 40.55 -9.80 44.84
CA GLY A 287 41.33 -10.83 45.54
C GLY A 287 41.95 -10.41 46.87
N TYR A 288 41.35 -9.46 47.60
CA TYR A 288 41.80 -9.05 48.94
C TYR A 288 40.77 -9.29 50.06
N ALA A 289 39.70 -10.05 49.79
CA ALA A 289 38.67 -10.37 50.78
C ALA A 289 39.15 -11.15 52.02
N SER A 290 40.34 -11.75 51.98
CA SER A 290 40.93 -12.47 53.11
C SER A 290 41.71 -11.58 54.08
N ALA A 291 41.84 -10.27 53.81
CA ALA A 291 42.45 -9.32 54.73
C ALA A 291 41.65 -9.23 56.04
N ASP A 292 42.29 -8.82 57.14
CA ASP A 292 41.54 -8.60 58.38
C ASP A 292 40.54 -7.44 58.21
N PRO A 293 39.44 -7.40 58.98
CA PRO A 293 38.39 -6.39 58.78
C PRO A 293 38.85 -4.94 58.95
N GLU A 294 39.89 -4.68 59.73
CA GLU A 294 40.44 -3.34 59.97
C GLU A 294 41.35 -2.93 58.80
N GLU A 295 42.19 -3.83 58.30
CA GLU A 295 43.01 -3.62 57.09
C GLU A 295 42.19 -3.59 55.80
N LEU A 296 41.12 -4.39 55.69
CA LEU A 296 40.28 -4.55 54.50
C LEU A 296 39.75 -3.21 53.99
N ALA A 297 39.20 -2.39 54.90
CA ALA A 297 38.66 -1.08 54.54
C ALA A 297 39.77 -0.13 54.05
N HIS A 298 40.96 -0.20 54.65
CA HIS A 298 42.10 0.62 54.27
C HIS A 298 42.73 0.20 52.93
N ILE A 299 42.76 -1.10 52.63
CA ILE A 299 43.13 -1.63 51.32
C ILE A 299 42.13 -1.16 50.26
N ASP A 300 40.82 -1.25 50.54
CA ASP A 300 39.76 -0.81 49.63
C ASP A 300 39.84 0.69 49.31
N TRP A 301 40.12 1.52 50.32
CA TRP A 301 40.39 2.95 50.12
C TRP A 301 41.62 3.21 49.26
N ALA A 302 42.70 2.45 49.43
CA ALA A 302 43.89 2.58 48.59
C ALA A 302 43.63 2.21 47.13
N VAL A 303 42.85 1.14 46.90
CA VAL A 303 42.44 0.67 45.57
C VAL A 303 41.52 1.69 44.90
N TYR A 304 40.47 2.12 45.59
CA TYR A 304 39.53 3.12 45.09
C TYR A 304 40.21 4.46 44.82
N ALA A 305 41.08 4.93 45.73
CA ALA A 305 41.81 6.18 45.54
C ALA A 305 42.76 6.12 44.34
N LEU A 306 43.44 5.00 44.11
CA LEU A 306 44.34 4.84 42.97
C LEU A 306 43.55 4.92 41.65
N ALA A 307 42.55 4.04 41.51
CA ALA A 307 41.75 3.94 40.30
C ALA A 307 40.93 5.21 40.04
N GLY A 308 40.17 5.66 41.05
CA GLY A 308 39.27 6.81 40.94
C GLY A 308 40.01 8.11 40.66
N THR A 309 41.14 8.38 41.34
CA THR A 309 41.91 9.61 41.11
C THR A 309 42.48 9.65 39.70
N ILE A 310 43.07 8.55 39.22
CA ILE A 310 43.70 8.51 37.90
C ILE A 310 42.62 8.54 36.82
N PHE A 311 41.54 7.78 36.97
CA PHE A 311 40.39 7.79 36.07
C PHE A 311 39.78 9.19 35.92
N GLN A 312 39.52 9.88 37.03
CA GLN A 312 39.03 11.26 37.01
C GLN A 312 40.04 12.24 36.40
N SER A 313 41.35 12.04 36.62
CA SER A 313 42.39 12.90 36.04
C SER A 313 42.47 12.82 34.52
N HIS A 314 42.01 11.70 33.93
CA HIS A 314 41.85 11.51 32.49
C HIS A 314 40.46 11.93 31.97
N GLY A 315 39.63 12.51 32.83
CA GLY A 315 38.29 12.99 32.49
C GLY A 315 37.22 11.90 32.43
N GLY A 316 37.40 10.80 33.18
CA GLY A 316 36.37 9.77 33.33
C GLY A 316 35.06 10.37 33.85
N GLY A 317 33.95 10.13 33.15
CA GLY A 317 32.63 10.64 33.51
C GLY A 317 32.36 12.10 33.11
N GLU A 318 33.29 12.81 32.46
CA GLU A 318 33.05 14.18 31.97
C GLU A 318 31.98 14.23 30.87
N ASP A 319 31.11 15.25 30.91
CA ASP A 319 30.08 15.48 29.89
C ASP A 319 30.73 15.80 28.52
N LEU A 320 30.53 14.90 27.56
CA LEU A 320 31.08 14.99 26.21
C LEU A 320 30.72 16.31 25.50
N SER A 321 29.54 16.89 25.78
CA SER A 321 29.08 18.13 25.14
C SER A 321 29.89 19.37 25.57
N THR A 322 30.61 19.28 26.69
CA THR A 322 31.40 20.38 27.26
C THR A 322 32.89 20.28 26.90
N LEU A 323 33.31 19.16 26.30
CA LEU A 323 34.70 18.88 26.01
C LEU A 323 35.22 19.66 24.79
N SER A 324 36.53 19.94 24.81
CA SER A 324 37.19 20.48 23.62
C SER A 324 37.26 19.43 22.50
N ASN A 325 37.26 19.90 21.24
CA ASN A 325 37.45 19.04 20.06
C ASN A 325 38.72 18.17 20.14
N ALA A 326 39.78 18.64 20.81
CA ALA A 326 40.99 17.84 21.00
C ALA A 326 40.76 16.63 21.92
N SER A 327 39.98 16.81 22.98
CA SER A 327 39.59 15.72 23.90
C SER A 327 38.64 14.75 23.21
N LEU A 328 37.62 15.26 22.51
CA LEU A 328 36.68 14.43 21.73
C LEU A 328 37.39 13.59 20.67
N ARG A 329 38.32 14.21 19.92
CA ARG A 329 39.13 13.51 18.92
C ARG A 329 40.00 12.41 19.53
N ALA A 330 40.65 12.67 20.66
CA ALA A 330 41.49 11.69 21.34
C ALA A 330 40.65 10.50 21.85
N ARG A 331 39.48 10.77 22.45
CA ARG A 331 38.56 9.73 22.92
C ARG A 331 38.05 8.88 21.77
N LEU A 332 37.61 9.50 20.67
CA LEU A 332 37.13 8.81 19.48
C LEU A 332 38.24 7.90 18.90
N ALA A 333 39.45 8.42 18.75
CA ALA A 333 40.57 7.65 18.21
C ALA A 333 40.95 6.45 19.11
N GLU A 334 40.82 6.57 20.43
CA GLU A 334 41.11 5.49 21.37
C GLU A 334 40.12 4.32 21.22
N VAL A 335 38.82 4.61 21.11
CA VAL A 335 37.77 3.56 21.12
C VAL A 335 37.42 3.04 19.73
N SER A 336 37.58 3.85 18.69
CA SER A 336 37.25 3.46 17.31
C SER A 336 38.47 3.21 16.43
N GLY A 337 39.67 3.62 16.86
CA GLY A 337 40.86 3.66 16.00
C GLY A 337 40.83 4.75 14.91
N VAL A 338 39.78 5.57 14.84
CA VAL A 338 39.58 6.57 13.78
C VAL A 338 40.01 7.97 14.25
N ASP A 339 40.92 8.58 13.49
CA ASP A 339 41.36 9.96 13.71
C ASP A 339 40.64 10.95 12.76
N ILE A 340 39.91 11.91 13.32
CA ILE A 340 39.27 13.01 12.56
C ILE A 340 39.89 14.35 12.97
N ALA A 341 40.86 14.79 12.17
CA ALA A 341 41.60 16.03 12.47
C ALA A 341 40.80 17.32 12.22
N ASN A 342 39.82 17.28 11.32
CA ASN A 342 38.99 18.44 11.01
C ASN A 342 37.92 18.60 12.10
N PRO A 343 37.93 19.70 12.89
CA PRO A 343 36.97 19.90 13.96
C PRO A 343 35.52 20.01 13.46
N VAL A 344 35.29 20.51 12.24
CA VAL A 344 33.94 20.58 11.66
C VAL A 344 33.42 19.18 11.37
N ALA A 345 34.21 18.36 10.68
CA ALA A 345 33.82 16.98 10.37
C ALA A 345 33.62 16.14 11.65
N LEU A 346 34.46 16.36 12.67
CA LEU A 346 34.29 15.71 13.97
C LEU A 346 32.96 16.08 14.62
N ASN A 347 32.61 17.37 14.65
CA ASN A 347 31.33 17.81 15.22
C ASN A 347 30.14 17.33 14.39
N ASN A 348 30.24 17.32 13.05
CA ASN A 348 29.21 16.78 12.18
C ASN A 348 28.92 15.31 12.49
N ILE A 349 29.96 14.50 12.70
CA ILE A 349 29.81 13.09 13.06
C ILE A 349 29.17 12.94 14.44
N LEU A 350 29.71 13.61 15.47
CA LEU A 350 29.26 13.39 16.84
C LEU A 350 27.87 14.00 17.11
N TRP A 351 27.62 15.22 16.64
CA TRP A 351 26.48 16.05 17.03
C TRP A 351 25.53 16.41 15.90
N GLY A 352 25.90 16.06 14.66
CA GLY A 352 25.10 16.25 13.47
C GLY A 352 25.52 17.44 12.62
N THR A 353 25.10 17.39 11.36
CA THR A 353 25.33 18.47 10.39
C THR A 353 24.35 19.62 10.61
N GLU A 354 24.82 20.86 10.39
CA GLU A 354 24.00 22.06 10.52
C GLU A 354 22.73 21.98 9.63
N GLY A 355 21.57 22.21 10.22
CA GLY A 355 20.27 22.19 9.52
C GLY A 355 19.68 20.79 9.30
N SER A 356 20.31 19.71 9.76
CA SER A 356 19.71 18.37 9.73
C SER A 356 18.48 18.28 10.65
N SER A 357 17.39 17.76 10.11
CA SER A 357 16.15 17.47 10.83
C SER A 357 15.51 16.24 10.17
N PRO A 358 15.52 15.06 10.80
CA PRO A 358 16.07 14.75 12.14
C PRO A 358 17.58 14.97 12.25
N ASN A 359 18.08 15.19 13.47
CA ASN A 359 19.52 15.32 13.72
C ASN A 359 20.23 14.00 13.42
N ASN A 360 21.29 14.07 12.61
CA ASN A 360 22.03 12.91 12.10
C ASN A 360 23.34 12.62 12.86
N GLY A 361 23.66 13.30 13.95
CA GLY A 361 24.86 13.01 14.74
C GLY A 361 24.79 11.66 15.44
N ILE A 362 25.87 10.88 15.45
CA ILE A 362 25.89 9.53 16.04
C ILE A 362 25.58 9.52 17.55
N LEU A 363 25.86 10.63 18.25
CA LEU A 363 25.53 10.80 19.68
C LEU A 363 24.22 11.58 19.91
N SER A 364 23.52 11.94 18.83
CA SER A 364 22.28 12.72 18.89
C SER A 364 21.05 11.84 18.83
N VAL A 365 20.00 12.29 19.51
CA VAL A 365 18.65 11.71 19.42
C VAL A 365 17.69 12.83 19.05
N SER A 366 16.76 12.53 18.15
CA SER A 366 15.66 13.42 17.77
C SER A 366 14.34 12.73 18.02
N ASP A 367 13.31 13.51 18.33
CA ASP A 367 11.94 13.02 18.29
C ASP A 367 11.43 13.12 16.85
N PHE A 368 10.97 12.00 16.29
CA PHE A 368 10.33 11.97 14.98
C PHE A 368 8.93 11.38 15.13
N GLN A 369 7.94 12.27 15.20
CA GLN A 369 6.53 11.91 15.40
C GLN A 369 6.29 11.03 16.64
N GLY A 370 6.95 11.33 17.76
CA GLY A 370 6.84 10.57 19.01
C GLY A 370 7.76 9.34 19.10
N ILE A 371 8.54 9.05 18.06
CA ILE A 371 9.50 7.93 18.03
C ILE A 371 10.92 8.48 18.20
N PRO A 372 11.71 7.97 19.16
CA PRO A 372 13.11 8.38 19.32
C PRO A 372 13.94 7.85 18.14
N LEU A 373 14.43 8.77 17.32
CA LEU A 373 15.31 8.48 16.21
C LEU A 373 16.76 8.80 16.60
N TYR A 374 17.59 7.77 16.67
CA TYR A 374 19.00 7.88 17.05
C TYR A 374 19.85 8.14 15.81
N GLY A 375 20.64 9.22 15.81
CA GLY A 375 21.42 9.60 14.63
C GLY A 375 22.48 8.58 14.20
N VAL A 376 22.87 7.65 15.09
CA VAL A 376 23.72 6.50 14.70
C VAL A 376 23.02 5.59 13.67
N ALA A 377 21.70 5.41 13.75
CA ALA A 377 20.95 4.68 12.72
C ALA A 377 21.04 5.40 11.37
N LEU A 378 20.88 6.73 11.37
CA LEU A 378 20.96 7.55 10.16
C LEU A 378 22.35 7.50 9.52
N PHE A 379 23.39 7.55 10.34
CA PHE A 379 24.77 7.41 9.90
C PHE A 379 25.03 6.03 9.26
N LEU A 380 24.58 4.95 9.91
CA LEU A 380 24.81 3.59 9.43
C LEU A 380 23.98 3.25 8.19
N LEU A 381 22.71 3.65 8.14
CA LEU A 381 21.85 3.49 6.97
C LEU A 381 22.40 4.30 5.77
N GLY A 382 22.86 5.53 6.01
CA GLY A 382 23.54 6.32 4.98
C GLY A 382 24.83 5.63 4.49
N ALA A 383 25.63 5.08 5.40
CA ALA A 383 26.86 4.36 5.05
C ALA A 383 26.60 3.08 4.24
N GLN A 384 25.42 2.46 4.36
CA GLN A 384 25.02 1.30 3.56
C GLN A 384 24.39 1.71 2.22
N GLY A 385 23.50 2.71 2.21
CA GLY A 385 22.71 3.10 1.04
C GLY A 385 23.40 4.09 0.10
N ASP A 386 24.11 5.08 0.62
CA ASP A 386 24.85 6.08 -0.16
C ASP A 386 26.16 6.47 0.53
N VAL A 387 27.17 5.63 0.34
CA VAL A 387 28.53 5.82 0.87
C VAL A 387 29.07 7.21 0.51
N PHE A 388 28.87 7.66 -0.74
CA PHE A 388 29.46 8.90 -1.24
C PHE A 388 28.74 10.13 -0.68
N GLY A 389 27.40 10.14 -0.71
CA GLY A 389 26.60 11.19 -0.09
C GLY A 389 26.86 11.28 1.41
N THR A 390 27.01 10.15 2.10
CA THR A 390 27.34 10.12 3.54
C THR A 390 28.71 10.74 3.81
N MET A 391 29.74 10.38 3.03
CA MET A 391 31.05 11.01 3.15
C MET A 391 31.01 12.53 2.94
N LEU A 392 30.21 13.00 1.98
CA LEU A 392 30.03 14.43 1.72
C LEU A 392 29.29 15.14 2.85
N THR A 393 28.19 14.54 3.33
CA THR A 393 27.36 15.06 4.43
C THR A 393 28.22 15.33 5.67
N TYR A 394 29.01 14.34 6.10
CA TYR A 394 29.83 14.48 7.31
C TYR A 394 31.21 15.10 7.06
N GLY A 395 31.65 15.21 5.81
CA GLY A 395 32.97 15.74 5.46
C GLY A 395 34.13 14.82 5.85
N ILE A 396 33.91 13.51 5.78
CA ILE A 396 34.89 12.46 6.16
C ILE A 396 35.35 11.64 4.94
N GLY A 397 36.52 11.01 5.08
CA GLY A 397 37.08 10.10 4.07
C GLY A 397 36.54 8.67 4.18
N LEU A 398 36.73 7.86 3.13
CA LEU A 398 36.24 6.48 3.08
C LEU A 398 36.78 5.61 4.23
N THR A 399 38.06 5.74 4.59
CA THR A 399 38.64 4.96 5.70
C THR A 399 38.07 5.35 7.05
N GLN A 400 37.68 6.62 7.23
CA GLN A 400 37.02 7.09 8.45
C GLN A 400 35.59 6.58 8.50
N LEU A 401 34.87 6.62 7.37
CA LEU A 401 33.53 6.04 7.27
C LEU A 401 33.57 4.55 7.60
N MET A 402 34.49 3.80 6.99
CA MET A 402 34.62 2.36 7.24
C MET A 402 34.94 2.06 8.70
N GLY A 403 35.92 2.75 9.29
CA GLY A 403 36.28 2.51 10.71
C GLY A 403 35.14 2.83 11.68
N LEU A 404 34.37 3.90 11.43
CA LEU A 404 33.23 4.23 12.28
C LEU A 404 32.03 3.31 12.05
N ALA A 405 31.68 3.06 10.78
CA ALA A 405 30.47 2.32 10.41
C ALA A 405 30.64 0.80 10.51
N TYR A 406 31.81 0.25 10.22
CA TYR A 406 32.04 -1.20 10.17
C TYR A 406 32.86 -1.74 11.35
N ASP A 407 33.74 -0.93 11.95
CA ASP A 407 34.66 -1.39 13.00
C ASP A 407 34.31 -0.90 14.41
N TRP A 408 33.31 -0.01 14.55
CA TRP A 408 32.88 0.52 15.86
C TRP A 408 31.36 0.56 16.03
N ALA A 409 30.67 1.53 15.42
CA ALA A 409 29.23 1.69 15.61
C ALA A 409 28.42 0.53 15.01
N GLY A 410 28.81 0.04 13.82
CA GLY A 410 28.12 -1.08 13.19
C GLY A 410 28.27 -2.41 13.93
N ILE A 411 29.39 -2.61 14.63
CA ILE A 411 29.62 -3.83 15.42
C ILE A 411 28.84 -3.78 16.74
N TRP A 412 28.70 -2.58 17.34
CA TRP A 412 27.84 -2.40 18.51
C TRP A 412 26.36 -2.67 18.22
N ILE A 413 25.84 -2.25 17.07
CA ILE A 413 24.43 -2.47 16.68
C ILE A 413 24.17 -3.85 16.06
N ASP A 414 25.24 -4.55 15.66
CA ASP A 414 25.22 -5.81 14.89
C ASP A 414 24.55 -5.70 13.49
N MET A 415 24.96 -4.71 12.68
CA MET A 415 24.41 -4.48 11.33
C MET A 415 25.38 -4.83 10.18
N VAL A 416 26.61 -5.26 10.46
CA VAL A 416 27.69 -5.33 9.45
C VAL A 416 28.43 -6.68 9.37
N GLY A 417 27.89 -7.74 9.98
CA GLY A 417 28.38 -9.12 9.80
C GLY A 417 29.76 -9.42 10.42
N GLY A 418 30.20 -8.60 11.38
CA GLY A 418 31.39 -8.82 12.21
C GLY A 418 31.10 -9.63 13.48
N VAL A 419 32.08 -9.78 14.38
CA VAL A 419 31.83 -10.31 15.73
C VAL A 419 31.26 -9.16 16.56
N PRO A 420 30.00 -9.21 17.04
CA PRO A 420 29.36 -8.12 17.76
C PRO A 420 30.15 -7.70 19.00
N LEU A 421 30.06 -6.41 19.35
CA LEU A 421 30.63 -5.90 20.58
C LEU A 421 29.65 -6.18 21.71
N GLU A 422 30.22 -6.53 22.84
CA GLU A 422 29.51 -7.06 23.98
C GLU A 422 29.79 -6.17 25.19
N PHE A 423 28.73 -5.63 25.79
CA PHE A 423 28.84 -4.83 27.00
C PHE A 423 29.08 -5.73 28.22
N GLU A 424 30.11 -5.43 29.00
CA GLU A 424 30.47 -6.20 30.19
C GLU A 424 29.52 -5.87 31.34
N MET A 425 28.54 -6.76 31.61
CA MET A 425 27.46 -6.50 32.58
C MET A 425 27.97 -6.28 34.00
N ILE A 426 29.19 -6.71 34.33
CA ILE A 426 29.82 -6.42 35.61
C ILE A 426 29.94 -4.91 35.90
N LEU A 427 30.00 -4.06 34.86
CA LEU A 427 30.03 -2.60 34.98
C LEU A 427 28.75 -2.01 35.59
N VAL A 428 27.63 -2.72 35.45
CA VAL A 428 26.33 -2.37 36.06
C VAL A 428 25.93 -3.33 37.19
N GLY A 429 26.86 -4.18 37.65
CA GLY A 429 26.64 -5.14 38.73
C GLY A 429 25.95 -6.45 38.32
N GLY A 430 25.79 -6.69 37.02
CA GLY A 430 25.29 -7.94 36.45
C GLY A 430 26.39 -8.99 36.22
N SER A 431 26.04 -10.06 35.50
CA SER A 431 26.95 -11.15 35.12
C SER A 431 26.88 -11.44 33.62
N GLY A 432 27.97 -11.90 33.02
CA GLY A 432 28.03 -12.18 31.59
C GLY A 432 28.26 -10.91 30.78
N THR A 433 27.90 -10.99 29.50
CA THR A 433 27.96 -9.88 28.55
C THR A 433 26.60 -9.67 27.88
N MET A 434 26.43 -8.50 27.26
CA MET A 434 25.19 -8.13 26.58
C MET A 434 25.50 -7.49 25.22
N ASP A 435 25.08 -8.13 24.14
CA ASP A 435 25.07 -7.54 22.79
C ASP A 435 23.71 -6.87 22.48
N ALA A 436 23.62 -6.18 21.34
CA ALA A 436 22.40 -5.48 20.94
C ALA A 436 21.20 -6.40 20.68
N ASN A 437 21.43 -7.63 20.21
CA ASN A 437 20.35 -8.59 19.93
C ASN A 437 19.75 -9.13 21.23
N ALA A 438 20.61 -9.58 22.14
CA ALA A 438 20.20 -10.03 23.46
C ALA A 438 19.51 -8.90 24.23
N TRP A 439 20.07 -7.69 24.19
CA TRP A 439 19.45 -6.51 24.82
C TRP A 439 18.06 -6.23 24.26
N TRP A 440 17.88 -6.28 22.93
CA TRP A 440 16.58 -6.11 22.30
C TRP A 440 15.57 -7.19 22.72
N GLN A 441 15.98 -8.46 22.67
CA GLN A 441 15.12 -9.60 23.03
C GLN A 441 14.68 -9.57 24.50
N HIS A 442 15.51 -9.02 25.39
CA HIS A 442 15.09 -8.70 26.76
C HIS A 442 14.13 -7.51 26.79
N SER A 443 14.58 -6.37 26.26
CA SER A 443 13.92 -5.07 26.45
C SER A 443 12.57 -4.95 25.74
N PHE A 444 12.31 -5.74 24.69
CA PHE A 444 11.04 -5.75 23.98
C PHE A 444 9.88 -6.17 24.88
N GLY A 445 10.06 -7.26 25.64
CA GLY A 445 9.01 -7.89 26.44
C GLY A 445 9.16 -7.74 27.95
N SER A 446 10.24 -7.12 28.44
CA SER A 446 10.50 -6.94 29.88
C SER A 446 11.21 -5.61 30.18
N GLU A 447 11.62 -5.40 31.44
CA GLU A 447 12.50 -4.30 31.83
C GLU A 447 13.87 -4.45 31.13
N GLU A 448 14.45 -3.34 30.66
CA GLU A 448 15.73 -3.37 29.96
C GLU A 448 16.89 -3.63 30.95
N PRO A 449 17.83 -4.53 30.61
CA PRO A 449 18.74 -5.12 31.61
C PRO A 449 19.88 -4.22 32.09
N ILE A 450 20.11 -3.05 31.48
CA ILE A 450 21.30 -2.22 31.73
C ILE A 450 20.99 -1.02 32.63
N ALA A 451 20.12 -0.09 32.20
CA ALA A 451 19.75 1.09 32.98
C ALA A 451 18.40 0.95 33.70
N GLY A 452 17.65 -0.13 33.44
CA GLY A 452 16.33 -0.38 33.99
C GLY A 452 15.24 0.47 33.30
N GLY A 453 13.98 0.26 33.72
CA GLY A 453 12.83 0.84 33.04
C GLY A 453 12.50 0.16 31.70
N TYR A 454 11.63 0.80 30.91
CA TYR A 454 11.08 0.22 29.68
C TYR A 454 11.44 1.08 28.47
N ILE A 455 11.82 0.42 27.38
CA ILE A 455 12.15 1.12 26.13
C ILE A 455 10.87 1.62 25.44
N PRO A 456 10.90 2.80 24.78
CA PRO A 456 9.70 3.39 24.19
C PRO A 456 8.98 2.53 23.14
N ILE A 457 9.74 1.70 22.43
CA ILE A 457 9.24 0.85 21.35
C ILE A 457 8.85 -0.57 21.82
N GLY A 458 9.08 -0.91 23.09
CA GLY A 458 8.74 -2.22 23.65
C GLY A 458 7.24 -2.36 23.98
N LEU A 459 6.84 -3.57 24.40
CA LEU A 459 5.46 -3.88 24.78
C LEU A 459 4.99 -3.19 26.06
N ASN A 460 5.92 -2.89 26.97
CA ASN A 460 5.64 -2.19 28.24
C ASN A 460 5.44 -0.67 28.04
N ARG A 461 4.42 -0.30 27.26
CA ARG A 461 4.06 1.09 26.93
C ARG A 461 2.60 1.42 27.29
N GLY A 462 2.31 2.71 27.44
CA GLY A 462 0.96 3.21 27.70
C GLY A 462 0.31 2.56 28.92
N ASP A 463 -0.90 2.05 28.76
CA ASP A 463 -1.66 1.39 29.83
C ASP A 463 -1.08 0.04 30.26
N PHE A 464 -0.16 -0.54 29.47
CA PHE A 464 0.49 -1.82 29.76
C PHE A 464 1.88 -1.67 30.41
N ALA A 465 2.33 -0.44 30.69
CA ALA A 465 3.64 -0.20 31.28
C ALA A 465 3.84 -0.95 32.61
N GLY A 466 4.83 -1.85 32.64
CA GLY A 466 5.17 -2.68 33.78
C GLY A 466 4.20 -3.82 34.08
N THR A 467 3.35 -4.17 33.11
CA THR A 467 2.42 -5.30 33.22
C THR A 467 2.87 -6.52 32.43
N VAL A 468 3.76 -6.33 31.45
CA VAL A 468 4.25 -7.38 30.54
C VAL A 468 5.60 -7.89 31.04
N ASP A 469 5.74 -9.21 31.12
CA ASP A 469 6.99 -9.89 31.51
C ASP A 469 7.14 -11.17 30.68
N LEU A 470 7.70 -11.00 29.47
CA LEU A 470 7.92 -12.11 28.54
C LEU A 470 9.34 -12.69 28.69
N THR A 471 9.43 -14.00 28.53
CA THR A 471 10.73 -14.68 28.38
C THR A 471 11.32 -14.42 27.00
N ILE A 472 12.65 -14.56 26.87
CA ILE A 472 13.34 -14.42 25.56
C ILE A 472 12.74 -15.38 24.52
N ASP A 473 12.44 -16.62 24.91
CA ASP A 473 11.85 -17.61 23.99
C ASP A 473 10.49 -17.13 23.47
N GLN A 474 9.63 -16.55 24.32
CA GLN A 474 8.35 -15.98 23.90
C GLN A 474 8.53 -14.76 22.99
N VAL A 475 9.48 -13.88 23.29
CA VAL A 475 9.80 -12.73 22.43
C VAL A 475 10.27 -13.20 21.06
N ARG A 476 11.13 -14.23 21.03
CA ARG A 476 11.62 -14.82 19.78
C ARG A 476 10.51 -15.51 19.01
N ASP A 477 9.60 -16.23 19.66
CA ASP A 477 8.45 -16.84 19.00
C ASP A 477 7.53 -15.77 18.38
N ILE A 478 7.30 -14.65 19.10
CA ILE A 478 6.52 -13.52 18.60
C ILE A 478 7.17 -12.85 17.41
N LEU A 479 8.49 -12.62 17.46
CA LEU A 479 9.16 -11.81 16.45
C LEU A 479 9.70 -12.64 15.28
N TYR A 480 10.32 -13.80 15.51
CA TYR A 480 11.18 -14.47 14.52
C TYR A 480 10.93 -15.96 14.28
N ASP A 481 10.71 -16.74 15.34
CA ASP A 481 10.94 -18.20 15.32
C ASP A 481 9.67 -19.02 15.04
N SER A 482 8.47 -18.47 15.28
CA SER A 482 7.21 -19.19 15.07
C SER A 482 6.64 -19.01 13.66
N ASP A 483 5.72 -19.89 13.25
CA ASP A 483 4.92 -19.71 12.02
C ASP A 483 4.04 -18.44 12.08
N TYR A 484 3.90 -17.84 13.27
CA TYR A 484 3.17 -16.60 13.55
C TYR A 484 4.13 -15.41 13.80
N ALA A 485 5.39 -15.51 13.39
CA ALA A 485 6.38 -14.46 13.59
C ALA A 485 5.98 -13.13 12.92
N LEU A 486 6.03 -12.04 13.67
CA LEU A 486 5.61 -10.71 13.22
C LEU A 486 6.65 -10.01 12.33
N THR A 487 7.89 -10.50 12.23
CA THR A 487 8.81 -10.05 11.18
C THR A 487 8.64 -10.83 9.87
N GLY A 488 7.77 -11.84 9.84
CA GLY A 488 7.44 -12.63 8.65
C GLY A 488 6.08 -12.25 8.06
N ASP A 489 5.62 -13.10 7.13
CA ASP A 489 4.39 -12.88 6.35
C ASP A 489 3.12 -12.83 7.22
N PHE A 490 3.15 -13.45 8.42
CA PHE A 490 2.01 -13.46 9.34
C PHE A 490 1.64 -12.06 9.87
N ALA A 491 2.53 -11.06 9.79
CA ALA A 491 2.23 -9.71 10.25
C ALA A 491 0.98 -9.13 9.58
N THR A 492 0.80 -9.37 8.28
CA THR A 492 -0.37 -8.91 7.53
C THR A 492 -1.64 -9.65 7.95
N ALA A 493 -1.56 -10.97 8.17
CA ALA A 493 -2.66 -11.75 8.75
C ALA A 493 -3.05 -11.28 10.16
N PHE A 494 -2.08 -10.86 10.97
CA PHE A 494 -2.35 -10.26 12.29
C PHE A 494 -3.13 -8.94 12.15
N VAL A 495 -2.72 -8.07 11.22
CA VAL A 495 -3.42 -6.81 10.92
C VAL A 495 -4.82 -7.07 10.40
N TYR A 496 -5.01 -8.07 9.53
CA TYR A 496 -6.33 -8.52 9.10
C TYR A 496 -7.19 -8.91 10.31
N GLY A 497 -6.63 -9.67 11.25
CA GLY A 497 -7.30 -10.03 12.51
C GLY A 497 -7.74 -8.81 13.32
N GLU A 498 -6.85 -7.83 13.49
CA GLU A 498 -7.13 -6.62 14.27
C GLU A 498 -8.21 -5.71 13.68
N PHE A 499 -8.37 -5.71 12.36
CA PHE A 499 -9.35 -4.86 11.67
C PHE A 499 -10.66 -5.57 11.36
N SER A 500 -10.62 -6.84 10.94
CA SER A 500 -11.83 -7.62 10.68
C SER A 500 -12.49 -8.14 11.97
N GLY A 501 -11.73 -8.26 13.06
CA GLY A 501 -12.18 -8.94 14.28
C GLY A 501 -12.27 -10.46 14.16
N SER A 502 -11.74 -11.04 13.06
CA SER A 502 -11.74 -12.48 12.80
C SER A 502 -10.39 -12.93 12.21
N SER A 503 -9.97 -14.16 12.47
CA SER A 503 -8.81 -14.73 11.78
C SER A 503 -9.10 -14.89 10.29
N LEU A 504 -8.05 -15.02 9.47
CA LEU A 504 -8.19 -15.64 8.16
C LEU A 504 -8.80 -17.05 8.32
N PRO A 505 -9.52 -17.57 7.30
CA PRO A 505 -9.94 -18.96 7.29
C PRO A 505 -8.71 -19.87 7.33
N VAL A 506 -8.56 -20.66 8.39
CA VAL A 506 -7.36 -21.48 8.64
C VAL A 506 -7.68 -22.97 8.62
N GLY A 507 -6.80 -23.74 7.99
CA GLY A 507 -6.76 -25.20 8.00
C GLY A 507 -5.64 -25.73 8.90
N SER A 508 -5.28 -27.00 8.71
CA SER A 508 -4.20 -27.63 9.49
C SER A 508 -2.80 -27.15 9.14
N GLU A 509 -2.61 -26.49 7.99
CA GLU A 509 -1.31 -26.08 7.44
C GLU A 509 -1.23 -24.56 7.20
N GLY A 510 -2.19 -23.77 7.70
CA GLY A 510 -2.24 -22.31 7.52
C GLY A 510 -3.54 -21.84 6.83
N PRO A 511 -3.56 -20.60 6.31
CA PRO A 511 -4.73 -20.04 5.63
C PRO A 511 -5.18 -20.88 4.41
N VAL A 512 -6.48 -21.15 4.32
CA VAL A 512 -7.07 -21.94 3.23
C VAL A 512 -8.54 -21.58 3.02
N MET A 513 -8.98 -21.54 1.76
CA MET A 513 -10.39 -21.32 1.42
C MET A 513 -11.30 -22.35 2.10
N GLY A 514 -12.36 -21.87 2.76
CA GLY A 514 -13.31 -22.72 3.49
C GLY A 514 -12.77 -23.31 4.80
N GLY A 515 -11.63 -22.82 5.29
CA GLY A 515 -11.09 -23.15 6.61
C GLY A 515 -11.94 -22.63 7.78
N ASP A 516 -11.54 -22.98 9.00
CA ASP A 516 -12.19 -22.50 10.22
C ASP A 516 -11.85 -21.03 10.48
N VAL A 517 -12.86 -20.22 10.82
CA VAL A 517 -12.68 -18.81 11.17
C VAL A 517 -12.85 -18.64 12.68
N HIS A 518 -11.87 -18.01 13.32
CA HIS A 518 -11.86 -17.76 14.75
C HIS A 518 -12.12 -16.28 15.05
N THR A 519 -12.80 -15.99 16.17
CA THR A 519 -12.89 -14.61 16.67
C THR A 519 -11.51 -14.11 17.06
N TRP A 520 -11.14 -12.93 16.57
CA TRP A 520 -9.86 -12.31 16.89
C TRP A 520 -9.95 -11.56 18.22
N ASP A 521 -9.51 -12.21 19.30
CA ASP A 521 -9.50 -11.66 20.65
C ASP A 521 -8.21 -12.00 21.41
N ASP A 522 -8.09 -11.49 22.64
CA ASP A 522 -6.92 -11.71 23.49
C ASP A 522 -6.68 -13.19 23.79
N ALA A 523 -7.74 -14.01 23.82
CA ALA A 523 -7.63 -15.44 24.10
C ALA A 523 -7.07 -16.20 22.89
N TYR A 524 -7.47 -15.82 21.68
CA TYR A 524 -6.92 -16.37 20.44
C TYR A 524 -5.44 -16.02 20.31
N VAL A 525 -5.07 -14.74 20.44
CA VAL A 525 -3.67 -14.28 20.34
C VAL A 525 -2.79 -14.85 21.45
N ALA A 526 -3.30 -14.94 22.69
CA ALA A 526 -2.60 -15.62 23.77
C ALA A 526 -2.34 -17.11 23.45
N GLY A 527 -3.29 -17.76 22.77
CA GLY A 527 -3.16 -19.14 22.33
C GLY A 527 -2.09 -19.35 21.25
N LEU A 528 -1.91 -18.39 20.33
CA LEU A 528 -0.90 -18.46 19.28
C LEU A 528 0.53 -18.51 19.84
N TYR A 529 0.82 -17.66 20.83
CA TYR A 529 2.17 -17.50 21.38
C TYR A 529 2.39 -18.14 22.75
N GLY A 530 1.36 -18.73 23.36
CA GLY A 530 1.46 -19.30 24.71
C GLY A 530 1.76 -18.25 25.80
N ILE A 531 1.22 -17.04 25.65
CA ILE A 531 1.41 -15.90 26.57
C ILE A 531 0.15 -15.64 27.42
N SER A 532 0.22 -14.72 28.39
CA SER A 532 -0.98 -14.37 29.18
C SER A 532 -1.97 -13.51 28.38
N LEU A 533 -3.22 -13.44 28.84
CA LEU A 533 -4.23 -12.56 28.20
C LEU A 533 -3.81 -11.08 28.26
N THR A 534 -3.11 -10.67 29.33
CA THR A 534 -2.62 -9.29 29.46
C THR A 534 -1.49 -9.02 28.48
N ASP A 535 -0.57 -9.96 28.30
CA ASP A 535 0.52 -9.82 27.32
C ASP A 535 -0.02 -9.83 25.88
N ALA A 536 -1.03 -10.66 25.60
CA ALA A 536 -1.70 -10.67 24.31
C ALA A 536 -2.41 -9.34 24.04
N ALA A 537 -3.14 -8.79 25.01
CA ALA A 537 -3.75 -7.46 24.87
C ALA A 537 -2.69 -6.37 24.60
N ALA A 538 -1.54 -6.43 25.28
CA ALA A 538 -0.42 -5.52 25.06
C ALA A 538 0.18 -5.68 23.66
N LEU A 539 0.36 -6.91 23.17
CA LEU A 539 0.86 -7.20 21.82
C LEU A 539 -0.09 -6.70 20.74
N ARG A 540 -1.40 -6.92 20.91
CA ARG A 540 -2.43 -6.44 19.99
C ARG A 540 -2.45 -4.92 19.89
N SER A 541 -2.42 -4.24 21.04
CA SER A 541 -2.32 -2.77 21.09
C SER A 541 -0.99 -2.28 20.50
N TRP A 542 0.11 -2.99 20.74
CA TRP A 542 1.40 -2.65 20.17
C TRP A 542 1.41 -2.75 18.63
N VAL A 543 0.82 -3.80 18.04
CA VAL A 543 0.73 -3.92 16.58
C VAL A 543 -0.21 -2.86 15.99
N LYS A 544 -1.43 -2.74 16.52
CA LYS A 544 -2.47 -1.86 15.96
C LYS A 544 -2.22 -0.38 16.26
N ASP A 545 -2.16 -0.04 17.55
CA ASP A 545 -2.21 1.36 17.99
C ASP A 545 -0.83 2.03 17.90
N PHE A 546 0.25 1.25 17.89
CA PHE A 546 1.59 1.80 17.80
C PHE A 546 2.28 1.52 16.47
N MET A 547 2.52 0.24 16.12
CA MET A 547 3.28 -0.08 14.92
C MET A 547 2.56 0.39 13.67
N PHE A 548 1.29 0.05 13.50
CA PHE A 548 0.52 0.45 12.33
C PHE A 548 0.16 1.95 12.34
N GLU A 549 -0.38 2.48 13.45
CA GLU A 549 -0.86 3.87 13.51
C GLU A 549 0.26 4.92 13.58
N GLU A 550 1.34 4.67 14.32
CA GLU A 550 2.41 5.66 14.53
C GLU A 550 3.65 5.33 13.69
N VAL A 551 4.18 4.11 13.78
CA VAL A 551 5.54 3.77 13.29
C VAL A 551 5.62 3.62 11.78
N VAL A 552 4.76 2.80 11.17
CA VAL A 552 4.88 2.49 9.73
C VAL A 552 4.64 3.72 8.87
N GLY A 553 3.63 4.54 9.20
CA GLY A 553 3.38 5.80 8.50
C GLY A 553 4.57 6.76 8.59
N ALA A 554 5.14 6.92 9.80
CA ALA A 554 6.33 7.73 10.01
C ALA A 554 7.53 7.23 9.18
N LEU A 555 7.74 5.91 9.14
CA LEU A 555 8.80 5.28 8.35
C LEU A 555 8.64 5.50 6.85
N LEU A 556 7.43 5.32 6.31
CA LEU A 556 7.16 5.55 4.89
C LEU A 556 7.41 7.01 4.50
N ALA A 557 6.97 7.96 5.34
CA ALA A 557 7.22 9.38 5.15
C ALA A 557 8.71 9.71 5.24
N PHE A 558 9.41 9.14 6.22
CA PHE A 558 10.84 9.38 6.44
C PHE A 558 11.71 8.83 5.31
N GLN A 559 11.47 7.58 4.89
CA GLN A 559 12.34 6.85 3.96
C GLN A 559 12.02 7.18 2.48
N TYR A 560 10.74 7.38 2.16
CA TYR A 560 10.28 7.49 0.77
C TYR A 560 9.54 8.80 0.46
N GLY A 561 9.29 9.65 1.47
CA GLY A 561 8.53 10.89 1.28
C GLY A 561 7.05 10.66 1.01
N ALA A 562 6.51 9.47 1.32
CA ALA A 562 5.12 9.14 1.10
C ALA A 562 4.21 9.76 2.18
N SER A 563 2.97 10.09 1.79
CA SER A 563 1.96 10.66 2.66
C SER A 563 0.56 10.18 2.29
N ALA A 564 -0.41 10.40 3.19
CA ALA A 564 -1.81 10.06 2.99
C ALA A 564 -2.47 10.80 1.82
N TYR A 565 -1.91 11.95 1.43
CA TYR A 565 -2.34 12.73 0.28
C TYR A 565 -1.16 12.92 -0.65
N THR A 566 -1.39 12.90 -1.96
CA THR A 566 -0.37 13.19 -2.97
C THR A 566 -0.89 14.23 -3.97
N THR A 567 0.00 15.10 -4.41
CA THR A 567 -0.27 16.12 -5.43
C THR A 567 0.39 15.69 -6.73
N GLN A 568 -0.41 15.51 -7.77
CA GLN A 568 0.08 15.15 -9.10
C GLN A 568 -0.96 15.56 -10.18
N PRO A 569 -0.58 15.61 -11.47
CA PRO A 569 -1.51 15.85 -12.56
C PRO A 569 -2.59 14.77 -12.66
N ILE A 570 -3.77 15.12 -13.18
CA ILE A 570 -4.83 14.13 -13.44
C ILE A 570 -4.37 13.03 -14.42
N HIS A 571 -3.47 13.34 -15.36
CA HIS A 571 -2.88 12.35 -16.26
C HIS A 571 -2.18 11.21 -15.50
N ASN A 572 -1.44 11.56 -14.45
CA ASN A 572 -0.73 10.59 -13.62
C ASN A 572 -1.72 9.74 -12.84
N TRP A 573 -2.78 10.32 -12.29
CA TRP A 573 -3.83 9.55 -11.61
C TRP A 573 -4.53 8.55 -12.52
N LEU A 574 -4.96 8.99 -13.71
CA LEU A 574 -5.74 8.15 -14.63
C LEU A 574 -4.86 7.09 -15.29
N TYR A 575 -3.76 7.50 -15.93
CA TYR A 575 -2.95 6.65 -16.82
C TYR A 575 -1.62 6.20 -16.21
N GLY A 576 -1.42 6.57 -14.95
CA GLY A 576 -0.47 5.97 -14.05
C GLY A 576 0.76 6.79 -13.73
N TRP A 577 1.35 6.46 -12.57
CA TRP A 577 2.54 7.09 -12.01
C TRP A 577 3.45 6.06 -11.36
N SER A 578 4.72 6.41 -11.20
CA SER A 578 5.71 5.62 -10.49
C SER A 578 5.71 6.01 -9.01
N ASP A 579 5.31 5.10 -8.13
CA ASP A 579 5.25 5.33 -6.69
C ASP A 579 6.64 5.20 -6.03
N PRO A 580 7.09 6.19 -5.23
CA PRO A 580 8.43 6.20 -4.65
C PRO A 580 8.69 5.07 -3.64
N VAL A 581 7.67 4.58 -2.93
CA VAL A 581 7.81 3.45 -2.00
C VAL A 581 8.04 2.18 -2.81
N LEU A 582 7.23 1.95 -3.85
CA LEU A 582 7.41 0.80 -4.72
C LEU A 582 8.73 0.85 -5.48
N VAL A 583 9.19 2.03 -5.93
CA VAL A 583 10.55 2.20 -6.50
C VAL A 583 11.61 1.74 -5.50
N GLY A 584 11.49 2.16 -4.25
CA GLY A 584 12.47 1.86 -3.21
C GLY A 584 12.50 0.39 -2.80
N LEU A 585 11.39 -0.33 -2.92
CA LEU A 585 11.27 -1.75 -2.52
C LEU A 585 11.47 -2.73 -3.68
N TYR A 586 10.95 -2.40 -4.87
CA TYR A 586 10.83 -3.32 -6.01
C TYR A 586 11.47 -2.80 -7.30
N GLY A 587 12.03 -1.59 -7.27
CA GLY A 587 12.64 -0.93 -8.44
C GLY A 587 11.62 -0.19 -9.31
N GLU A 588 12.13 0.69 -10.18
CA GLU A 588 11.32 1.54 -11.09
C GLU A 588 10.49 0.74 -12.10
N GLU A 589 10.90 -0.49 -12.40
CA GLU A 589 10.15 -1.37 -13.30
C GLU A 589 8.83 -1.84 -12.66
N ASN A 590 8.78 -2.01 -11.34
CA ASN A 590 7.63 -2.57 -10.62
C ASN A 590 6.87 -1.52 -9.78
N SER A 591 7.11 -0.23 -10.03
CA SER A 591 6.58 0.86 -9.21
C SER A 591 5.34 1.54 -9.78
N TRP A 592 4.88 1.12 -10.96
CA TRP A 592 3.84 1.83 -11.69
C TRP A 592 2.45 1.37 -11.29
N VAL A 593 1.59 2.33 -11.00
CA VAL A 593 0.18 2.10 -10.65
C VAL A 593 -0.71 2.96 -11.54
N LYS A 594 -1.95 2.52 -11.80
CA LYS A 594 -2.90 3.16 -12.73
C LYS A 594 -4.34 2.96 -12.26
N LEU A 595 -5.23 3.87 -12.65
CA LEU A 595 -6.69 3.71 -12.47
C LEU A 595 -7.35 3.20 -13.75
N GLU A 596 -6.92 3.72 -14.90
CA GLU A 596 -7.40 3.34 -16.22
C GLU A 596 -6.29 2.64 -17.02
N THR A 597 -6.67 1.66 -17.84
CA THR A 597 -5.73 0.93 -18.70
C THR A 597 -5.50 1.73 -19.98
N ASN A 598 -4.26 2.14 -20.22
CA ASN A 598 -3.80 2.83 -21.43
C ASN A 598 -2.73 1.98 -22.13
N ALA A 599 -2.49 2.19 -23.42
CA ALA A 599 -1.41 1.51 -24.14
C ALA A 599 -0.04 1.67 -23.46
N THR A 600 0.24 2.86 -22.90
CA THR A 600 1.48 3.11 -22.15
C THR A 600 1.22 4.00 -20.93
N TYR A 601 2.06 3.86 -19.91
CA TYR A 601 2.00 4.75 -18.75
C TYR A 601 2.33 6.19 -19.16
N TYR A 602 1.59 7.16 -18.64
CA TYR A 602 1.83 8.57 -18.96
C TYR A 602 3.24 9.01 -18.53
N GLY A 603 3.95 9.72 -19.40
CA GLY A 603 5.30 10.24 -19.12
C GLY A 603 6.41 9.19 -19.01
N SER A 604 6.12 7.89 -19.19
CA SER A 604 7.08 6.79 -19.01
C SER A 604 8.11 6.61 -20.13
N GLY A 605 7.96 7.33 -21.25
CA GLY A 605 8.79 7.13 -22.43
C GLY A 605 8.41 5.91 -23.27
N GLY A 606 7.19 5.40 -23.12
CA GLY A 606 6.63 4.30 -23.94
C GLY A 606 6.60 2.95 -23.23
N LYS A 607 6.61 2.93 -21.89
CA LYS A 607 6.49 1.69 -21.12
C LYS A 607 5.05 1.18 -21.18
N SER A 608 4.87 -0.08 -21.62
CA SER A 608 3.56 -0.73 -21.67
C SER A 608 2.91 -0.76 -20.28
N THR A 609 1.59 -0.71 -20.23
CA THR A 609 0.85 -0.91 -18.97
C THR A 609 0.56 -2.39 -18.67
N GLY A 610 1.16 -3.30 -19.45
CA GLY A 610 1.01 -4.74 -19.36
C GLY A 610 0.24 -5.28 -20.56
N ASP A 611 -0.35 -6.46 -20.37
CA ASP A 611 -1.04 -7.19 -21.42
C ASP A 611 -2.41 -6.63 -21.77
N PHE A 612 -2.74 -6.68 -23.07
CA PHE A 612 -4.03 -6.22 -23.58
C PHE A 612 -5.15 -7.18 -23.22
N SER A 613 -6.36 -6.65 -23.03
CA SER A 613 -7.55 -7.46 -22.80
C SER A 613 -7.92 -8.21 -24.07
N VAL A 614 -8.37 -9.45 -23.91
CA VAL A 614 -8.95 -10.26 -24.99
C VAL A 614 -10.40 -10.51 -24.66
N TYR A 615 -11.28 -10.22 -25.61
CA TYR A 615 -12.70 -10.46 -25.50
C TYR A 615 -13.13 -11.51 -26.51
N GLN A 616 -13.99 -12.41 -26.07
CA GLN A 616 -14.76 -13.29 -26.94
C GLN A 616 -16.22 -12.90 -26.84
N MET A 617 -16.85 -12.58 -27.97
CA MET A 617 -18.25 -12.19 -28.06
C MET A 617 -19.05 -13.11 -28.96
N LYS A 618 -20.36 -13.17 -28.75
CA LYS A 618 -21.29 -13.92 -29.60
C LYS A 618 -21.59 -13.16 -30.88
N ILE A 619 -21.56 -13.85 -32.01
CA ILE A 619 -22.06 -13.36 -33.30
C ILE A 619 -23.34 -14.12 -33.67
N PRO A 620 -24.32 -13.46 -34.29
CA PRO A 620 -25.54 -14.14 -34.68
C PRO A 620 -25.28 -15.11 -35.83
N THR A 621 -25.69 -16.36 -35.69
CA THR A 621 -25.62 -17.38 -36.77
C THR A 621 -26.96 -17.56 -37.50
N SER A 622 -28.01 -16.93 -36.98
CA SER A 622 -29.36 -16.86 -37.56
C SER A 622 -30.19 -15.79 -36.83
N VAL A 623 -31.34 -15.42 -37.40
CA VAL A 623 -32.29 -14.46 -36.82
C VAL A 623 -32.73 -14.86 -35.39
N ASP A 624 -32.88 -16.15 -35.12
CA ASP A 624 -33.25 -16.67 -33.79
C ASP A 624 -32.17 -16.39 -32.72
N GLY A 625 -30.95 -16.03 -33.12
CA GLY A 625 -29.81 -15.74 -32.24
C GLY A 625 -29.55 -14.25 -31.98
N LEU A 626 -30.39 -13.35 -32.50
CA LEU A 626 -30.19 -11.89 -32.38
C LEU A 626 -30.27 -11.38 -30.94
N GLY A 627 -31.09 -12.00 -30.08
CA GLY A 627 -31.24 -11.59 -28.68
C GLY A 627 -29.97 -11.76 -27.83
N THR A 628 -28.97 -12.47 -28.34
CA THR A 628 -27.65 -12.65 -27.69
C THR A 628 -26.50 -12.19 -28.59
N ALA A 629 -26.79 -11.49 -29.68
CA ALA A 629 -25.77 -10.97 -30.57
C ALA A 629 -24.94 -9.90 -29.86
N GLU A 630 -23.62 -9.90 -30.10
CA GLU A 630 -22.65 -9.00 -29.46
C GLU A 630 -22.55 -9.13 -27.93
N HIS A 631 -23.20 -10.14 -27.32
CA HIS A 631 -23.06 -10.38 -25.90
C HIS A 631 -21.67 -10.93 -25.61
N ALA A 632 -21.05 -10.44 -24.54
CA ALA A 632 -19.77 -10.96 -24.08
C ALA A 632 -19.92 -12.44 -23.71
N PHE A 633 -18.90 -13.23 -24.01
CA PHE A 633 -18.88 -14.65 -23.70
C PHE A 633 -17.73 -14.99 -22.75
N MET A 634 -16.50 -14.54 -23.06
CA MET A 634 -15.35 -14.66 -22.17
C MET A 634 -14.41 -13.45 -22.29
N GLU A 635 -13.58 -13.22 -21.26
CA GLU A 635 -12.55 -12.19 -21.19
C GLU A 635 -11.26 -12.82 -20.68
N GLY A 636 -10.12 -12.37 -21.20
CA GLY A 636 -8.79 -12.80 -20.80
C GLY A 636 -7.75 -11.78 -21.24
N TYR A 637 -6.54 -12.24 -21.51
CA TYR A 637 -5.40 -11.39 -21.85
C TYR A 637 -4.58 -11.99 -22.99
N ILE A 638 -3.73 -11.18 -23.60
CA ILE A 638 -2.75 -11.60 -24.61
C ILE A 638 -1.37 -11.05 -24.24
N ASN A 639 -0.33 -11.90 -24.29
CA ASN A 639 1.05 -11.46 -24.03
C ASN A 639 1.51 -10.50 -25.13
N SER A 640 1.22 -9.23 -24.94
CA SER A 640 1.40 -8.16 -25.93
C SER A 640 2.68 -7.36 -25.69
N ASP A 641 3.21 -7.38 -24.46
CA ASP A 641 4.46 -6.72 -24.12
C ASP A 641 5.70 -7.57 -24.45
N GLY A 642 5.53 -8.87 -24.69
CA GLY A 642 6.55 -9.78 -25.16
C GLY A 642 7.62 -10.10 -24.11
N ASP A 643 7.28 -10.01 -22.82
CA ASP A 643 8.18 -10.29 -21.70
C ASP A 643 8.54 -11.79 -21.55
N GLY A 644 7.84 -12.66 -22.28
CA GLY A 644 8.00 -14.12 -22.28
C GLY A 644 7.29 -14.84 -21.14
N LEU A 645 6.45 -14.15 -20.38
CA LEU A 645 5.69 -14.67 -19.24
C LEU A 645 4.21 -14.31 -19.36
N CYS A 646 3.35 -15.24 -18.98
CA CYS A 646 1.94 -14.94 -18.77
C CYS A 646 1.75 -14.85 -17.27
N ASP A 647 1.10 -13.77 -16.81
CA ASP A 647 0.86 -13.51 -15.39
C ASP A 647 0.29 -14.75 -14.68
N PHE A 648 -0.63 -15.44 -15.36
CA PHE A 648 -1.16 -16.72 -14.96
C PHE A 648 -1.64 -17.55 -16.16
N LYS A 649 -1.75 -18.87 -16.00
CA LYS A 649 -2.50 -19.74 -16.90
C LYS A 649 -3.49 -20.57 -16.12
N LEU A 650 -4.69 -20.73 -16.68
CA LEU A 650 -5.73 -21.57 -16.10
C LEU A 650 -5.58 -23.00 -16.61
N ASP A 651 -5.62 -23.97 -15.71
CA ASP A 651 -5.73 -25.38 -16.09
C ASP A 651 -7.17 -25.73 -16.50
N ALA A 652 -7.40 -26.99 -16.89
CA ALA A 652 -8.71 -27.47 -17.32
C ALA A 652 -9.79 -27.45 -16.20
N ASP A 653 -9.36 -27.39 -14.94
CA ASP A 653 -10.22 -27.32 -13.78
C ASP A 653 -10.41 -25.85 -13.29
N GLY A 654 -9.80 -24.88 -13.98
CA GLY A 654 -9.89 -23.44 -13.68
C GLY A 654 -8.92 -22.95 -12.60
N ASN A 655 -7.93 -23.75 -12.20
CA ASN A 655 -6.91 -23.32 -11.25
C ASN A 655 -5.81 -22.52 -11.95
N ALA A 656 -5.33 -21.46 -11.30
CA ALA A 656 -4.27 -20.62 -11.84
C ALA A 656 -2.87 -21.13 -11.44
N GLU A 657 -1.99 -21.28 -12.41
CA GLU A 657 -0.54 -21.31 -12.23
C GLU A 657 0.03 -19.93 -12.59
N TYR A 658 0.85 -19.33 -11.72
CA TYR A 658 1.35 -17.95 -11.88
C TYR A 658 2.78 -17.92 -12.44
N GLY A 659 3.11 -16.89 -13.23
CA GLY A 659 4.46 -16.67 -13.76
C GLY A 659 4.90 -17.76 -14.76
N VAL A 660 4.02 -18.13 -15.68
CA VAL A 660 4.22 -19.26 -16.60
C VAL A 660 4.83 -18.76 -17.90
N GLU A 661 5.83 -19.47 -18.44
CA GLU A 661 6.39 -19.14 -19.75
C GLU A 661 5.29 -19.12 -20.84
N CYS A 662 5.29 -18.06 -21.64
CA CYS A 662 4.39 -17.96 -22.78
C CYS A 662 5.01 -17.22 -23.97
N GLU A 663 4.51 -17.56 -25.16
CA GLU A 663 4.99 -16.96 -26.40
C GLU A 663 4.37 -15.57 -26.56
N ALA A 664 5.08 -14.68 -27.27
CA ALA A 664 4.51 -13.39 -27.65
C ALA A 664 3.21 -13.60 -28.45
N ASN A 665 2.19 -12.81 -28.12
CA ASN A 665 0.82 -12.87 -28.60
C ASN A 665 0.07 -14.17 -28.27
N GLU A 666 0.48 -14.91 -27.23
CA GLU A 666 -0.30 -16.02 -26.70
C GLU A 666 -1.47 -15.49 -25.87
N THR A 667 -2.71 -15.90 -26.21
CA THR A 667 -3.91 -15.63 -25.41
C THR A 667 -3.95 -16.52 -24.18
N TYR A 668 -4.24 -15.95 -23.01
CA TYR A 668 -4.30 -16.66 -21.74
C TYR A 668 -5.42 -16.13 -20.82
N GLY A 669 -5.73 -16.89 -19.78
CA GLY A 669 -6.60 -16.44 -18.70
C GLY A 669 -8.08 -16.25 -19.07
N MET A 670 -8.55 -16.75 -20.22
CA MET A 670 -9.95 -16.63 -20.65
C MET A 670 -10.90 -17.21 -19.60
N THR A 671 -11.90 -16.42 -19.21
CA THR A 671 -12.88 -16.76 -18.15
C THR A 671 -14.26 -16.18 -18.48
N GLU A 672 -15.32 -16.84 -18.00
CA GLU A 672 -16.73 -16.39 -18.08
C GLU A 672 -17.07 -15.31 -17.02
N HIS A 673 -16.11 -15.03 -16.14
CA HIS A 673 -16.20 -14.03 -15.08
C HIS A 673 -15.33 -12.81 -15.37
N LEU A 674 -15.60 -11.68 -14.71
CA LEU A 674 -14.65 -10.57 -14.64
C LEU A 674 -13.28 -11.12 -14.21
N PRO A 675 -12.17 -10.84 -14.93
CA PRO A 675 -10.88 -11.50 -14.66
C PRO A 675 -10.39 -11.37 -13.21
N TRP A 676 -10.65 -10.23 -12.58
CA TRP A 676 -10.30 -9.98 -11.17
C TRP A 676 -11.27 -10.59 -10.15
N ARG A 677 -12.45 -11.06 -10.59
CA ARG A 677 -13.48 -11.76 -9.78
C ARG A 677 -13.57 -13.25 -10.11
N ALA A 678 -12.72 -13.76 -10.98
CA ALA A 678 -12.75 -15.15 -11.39
C ALA A 678 -12.46 -16.11 -10.21
N PRO A 679 -12.90 -17.37 -10.25
CA PRO A 679 -12.78 -18.32 -9.14
C PRO A 679 -11.36 -18.49 -8.60
N HIS A 680 -10.34 -18.42 -9.46
CA HIS A 680 -8.94 -18.51 -9.02
C HIS A 680 -8.50 -17.30 -8.17
N ARG A 681 -9.08 -16.11 -8.39
CA ARG A 681 -8.84 -14.93 -7.56
C ARG A 681 -9.52 -15.05 -6.21
N GLU A 682 -10.77 -15.52 -6.19
CA GLU A 682 -11.48 -15.85 -4.95
C GLU A 682 -10.67 -16.85 -4.09
N ALA A 683 -10.14 -17.90 -4.72
CA ALA A 683 -9.28 -18.89 -4.05
C ALA A 683 -7.97 -18.30 -3.53
N SER A 684 -7.35 -17.37 -4.26
CA SER A 684 -6.07 -16.73 -3.88
C SER A 684 -6.16 -15.89 -2.60
N VAL A 685 -7.36 -15.44 -2.24
CA VAL A 685 -7.64 -14.67 -1.01
C VAL A 685 -8.57 -15.44 -0.06
N TYR A 686 -8.47 -16.78 -0.10
CA TYR A 686 -9.11 -17.68 0.86
C TYR A 686 -10.65 -17.64 0.88
N GLY A 687 -11.28 -17.23 -0.22
CA GLY A 687 -12.74 -17.15 -0.32
C GLY A 687 -13.37 -15.93 0.34
N LEU A 688 -12.59 -14.85 0.52
CA LEU A 688 -13.04 -13.62 1.15
C LEU A 688 -13.39 -12.50 0.15
N LEU A 689 -13.13 -12.69 -1.15
CA LEU A 689 -13.24 -11.60 -2.12
C LEU A 689 -14.69 -11.18 -2.32
N SER A 690 -15.58 -12.12 -2.64
CA SER A 690 -16.97 -11.79 -2.94
C SER A 690 -17.71 -11.19 -1.74
N ASP A 691 -17.41 -11.65 -0.52
CA ASP A 691 -17.95 -11.09 0.72
C ASP A 691 -17.47 -9.65 0.96
N HIS A 692 -16.21 -9.33 0.62
CA HIS A 692 -15.70 -7.95 0.71
C HIS A 692 -16.29 -7.04 -0.36
N VAL A 693 -16.45 -7.54 -1.60
CA VAL A 693 -17.03 -6.72 -2.67
C VAL A 693 -18.50 -6.41 -2.39
N GLY A 694 -19.26 -7.37 -1.87
CA GLY A 694 -20.70 -7.27 -1.59
C GLY A 694 -21.56 -7.78 -2.76
N ASN A 695 -21.23 -7.40 -3.99
CA ASN A 695 -21.91 -7.87 -5.19
C ASN A 695 -21.41 -9.25 -5.61
N SER A 696 -22.30 -10.25 -5.54
CA SER A 696 -22.02 -11.64 -5.94
C SER A 696 -22.02 -11.90 -7.45
N ASN A 697 -22.47 -10.95 -8.27
CA ASN A 697 -22.47 -11.09 -9.72
C ASN A 697 -21.07 -10.87 -10.29
N THR A 698 -20.48 -11.94 -10.82
CA THR A 698 -19.15 -11.94 -11.40
C THR A 698 -19.14 -12.29 -12.89
N GLU A 699 -20.26 -12.78 -13.42
CA GLU A 699 -20.36 -13.34 -14.77
C GLU A 699 -20.43 -12.21 -15.80
N ILE A 700 -19.46 -12.19 -16.72
CA ILE A 700 -19.50 -11.31 -17.91
C ILE A 700 -20.29 -11.95 -19.04
N THR A 701 -20.46 -13.28 -19.02
CA THR A 701 -21.17 -14.00 -20.05
C THR A 701 -22.61 -13.50 -20.14
N GLY A 702 -23.03 -13.03 -21.31
CA GLY A 702 -24.36 -12.46 -21.54
C GLY A 702 -24.48 -10.96 -21.26
N THR A 703 -23.39 -10.25 -20.93
CA THR A 703 -23.45 -8.78 -20.86
C THR A 703 -23.54 -8.16 -22.24
N ILE A 704 -24.38 -7.13 -22.40
CA ILE A 704 -24.62 -6.44 -23.68
C ILE A 704 -23.34 -5.82 -24.27
N GLY A 705 -23.13 -5.97 -25.58
CA GLY A 705 -22.14 -5.20 -26.36
C GLY A 705 -22.75 -4.08 -27.21
N GLY A 706 -23.98 -4.26 -27.69
CA GLY A 706 -24.72 -3.27 -28.50
C GLY A 706 -26.16 -3.65 -28.83
N ILE A 707 -26.50 -4.95 -28.73
CA ILE A 707 -27.85 -5.48 -28.97
C ILE A 707 -28.38 -6.16 -27.70
N ALA A 708 -29.59 -5.81 -27.26
CA ALA A 708 -30.29 -6.48 -26.17
C ALA A 708 -31.81 -6.41 -26.35
N ASP A 709 -32.52 -7.36 -25.75
CA ASP A 709 -33.97 -7.37 -25.76
C ASP A 709 -34.53 -6.10 -25.08
N ALA A 710 -35.25 -5.28 -25.83
CA ALA A 710 -35.81 -4.03 -25.32
C ALA A 710 -36.92 -4.23 -24.28
N ASP A 711 -37.57 -5.40 -24.24
CA ASP A 711 -38.69 -5.67 -23.35
C ASP A 711 -38.27 -6.42 -22.06
N GLU A 712 -37.02 -6.89 -21.98
CA GLU A 712 -36.51 -7.71 -20.87
C GLU A 712 -35.25 -7.09 -20.21
N PRO A 713 -35.02 -7.32 -18.91
CA PRO A 713 -33.76 -6.96 -18.25
C PRO A 713 -32.55 -7.66 -18.88
N PHE A 714 -31.41 -6.96 -18.94
CA PHE A 714 -30.13 -7.51 -19.41
C PHE A 714 -28.95 -7.07 -18.54
N SER A 715 -27.87 -7.85 -18.56
CA SER A 715 -26.64 -7.55 -17.83
C SER A 715 -25.79 -6.53 -18.58
N VAL A 716 -25.15 -5.63 -17.85
CA VAL A 716 -24.20 -4.64 -18.38
C VAL A 716 -22.88 -4.74 -17.63
N ASN A 717 -21.78 -4.76 -18.37
CA ASN A 717 -20.44 -4.64 -17.81
C ASN A 717 -20.10 -3.16 -17.61
N LEU A 718 -20.01 -2.71 -16.36
CA LEU A 718 -19.71 -1.33 -15.99
C LEU A 718 -18.19 -1.10 -15.99
N VAL A 719 -17.58 -1.12 -17.19
CA VAL A 719 -16.15 -0.84 -17.42
C VAL A 719 -15.24 -1.81 -16.65
N GLY A 720 -15.67 -3.05 -16.48
CA GLY A 720 -14.94 -4.10 -15.76
C GLY A 720 -14.88 -3.92 -14.24
N TYR A 721 -15.58 -2.93 -13.67
CA TYR A 721 -15.64 -2.72 -12.22
C TYR A 721 -16.77 -3.49 -11.56
N SER A 722 -17.92 -3.65 -12.23
CA SER A 722 -19.06 -4.37 -11.68
C SER A 722 -20.00 -4.83 -12.80
N ILE A 723 -20.76 -5.89 -12.54
CA ILE A 723 -21.85 -6.35 -13.40
C ILE A 723 -23.18 -6.00 -12.74
N ALA A 724 -24.02 -5.31 -13.49
CA ALA A 724 -25.35 -4.90 -13.06
C ALA A 724 -26.43 -5.34 -14.04
N GLN A 725 -27.64 -5.53 -13.54
CA GLN A 725 -28.83 -5.80 -14.35
C GLN A 725 -29.64 -4.53 -14.53
N THR A 726 -30.18 -4.32 -15.73
CA THR A 726 -31.04 -3.17 -16.02
C THR A 726 -32.44 -3.31 -15.41
N GLU A 727 -33.02 -2.20 -14.99
CA GLU A 727 -34.45 -2.08 -14.72
C GLU A 727 -35.16 -1.50 -15.96
N VAL A 728 -36.17 -2.22 -16.46
CA VAL A 728 -36.95 -1.78 -17.63
C VAL A 728 -37.89 -0.65 -17.24
N GLY A 729 -37.77 0.48 -17.94
CA GLY A 729 -38.52 1.72 -17.73
C GLY A 729 -39.70 1.90 -18.69
N GLU A 730 -40.00 3.15 -19.01
CA GLU A 730 -41.09 3.50 -19.93
C GLU A 730 -40.59 3.59 -21.39
N THR A 731 -41.52 3.47 -22.34
CA THR A 731 -41.24 3.80 -23.74
C THR A 731 -41.20 5.31 -23.94
N VAL A 732 -40.09 5.82 -24.48
CA VAL A 732 -39.87 7.24 -24.77
C VAL A 732 -39.59 7.47 -26.24
N THR A 733 -39.87 8.68 -26.72
CA THR A 733 -39.49 9.08 -28.08
C THR A 733 -38.23 9.94 -28.02
N TYR A 734 -37.13 9.44 -28.59
CA TYR A 734 -35.86 10.15 -28.69
C TYR A 734 -35.48 10.36 -30.16
N LYS A 735 -35.16 11.60 -30.56
CA LYS A 735 -34.89 11.99 -31.96
C LYS A 735 -35.93 11.48 -33.00
N GLY A 736 -37.17 11.22 -32.55
CA GLY A 736 -38.25 10.72 -33.40
C GLY A 736 -38.33 9.20 -33.55
N ILE A 737 -37.55 8.45 -32.76
CA ILE A 737 -37.53 6.99 -32.65
C ILE A 737 -38.16 6.60 -31.31
N GLU A 738 -39.07 5.63 -31.28
CA GLU A 738 -39.61 5.06 -30.04
C GLU A 738 -38.61 4.05 -29.47
N MET A 739 -38.21 4.21 -28.21
CA MET A 739 -37.22 3.37 -27.53
C MET A 739 -37.71 3.04 -26.12
N VAL A 740 -37.32 1.90 -25.57
CA VAL A 740 -37.55 1.54 -24.17
C VAL A 740 -36.36 2.01 -23.33
N GLU A 741 -36.61 2.73 -22.24
CA GLU A 741 -35.55 3.14 -21.30
C GLU A 741 -35.19 1.97 -20.38
N HIS A 742 -33.90 1.82 -20.14
CA HIS A 742 -33.32 0.89 -19.18
C HIS A 742 -32.44 1.69 -18.24
N HIS A 743 -32.62 1.50 -16.93
CA HIS A 743 -31.87 2.22 -15.91
C HIS A 743 -31.05 1.26 -15.04
N ILE A 744 -29.86 1.67 -14.66
CA ILE A 744 -29.04 1.01 -13.64
C ILE A 744 -28.70 2.04 -12.58
N ALA A 745 -29.01 1.74 -11.33
CA ALA A 745 -28.51 2.43 -10.15
C ALA A 745 -27.69 1.44 -9.31
N LEU A 746 -26.37 1.45 -9.49
CA LEU A 746 -25.47 0.58 -8.76
C LEU A 746 -25.16 1.15 -7.37
N ASP A 747 -25.53 0.42 -6.32
CA ASP A 747 -25.24 0.81 -4.94
C ASP A 747 -23.73 0.69 -4.65
N PRO A 748 -23.03 1.79 -4.32
CA PRO A 748 -21.62 1.73 -3.96
C PRO A 748 -21.36 0.85 -2.73
N ALA A 749 -22.30 0.72 -1.79
CA ALA A 749 -22.12 -0.09 -0.58
C ALA A 749 -21.91 -1.59 -0.89
N GLU A 750 -22.43 -2.07 -2.02
CA GLU A 750 -22.30 -3.45 -2.47
C GLU A 750 -21.22 -3.62 -3.55
N ASN A 751 -20.36 -2.63 -3.77
CA ASN A 751 -19.37 -2.66 -4.85
C ASN A 751 -18.01 -2.10 -4.41
N GLN A 752 -17.41 -2.73 -3.39
CA GLN A 752 -16.03 -2.41 -2.99
C GLN A 752 -15.04 -2.93 -4.04
N ILE A 753 -14.25 -2.05 -4.67
CA ILE A 753 -13.35 -2.41 -5.79
C ILE A 753 -11.87 -2.43 -5.40
N GLN A 754 -11.56 -2.44 -4.11
CA GLN A 754 -10.17 -2.37 -3.63
C GLN A 754 -9.27 -3.44 -4.23
N ALA A 755 -9.76 -4.68 -4.33
CA ALA A 755 -8.96 -5.81 -4.79
C ALA A 755 -8.53 -5.64 -6.26
N LYS A 756 -9.38 -5.01 -7.08
CA LYS A 756 -9.05 -4.68 -8.47
C LYS A 756 -7.90 -3.67 -8.55
N LEU A 757 -7.88 -2.68 -7.66
CA LEU A 757 -6.93 -1.57 -7.67
C LEU A 757 -5.60 -1.90 -6.96
N VAL A 758 -5.65 -2.65 -5.87
CA VAL A 758 -4.47 -3.10 -5.12
C VAL A 758 -3.75 -4.23 -5.85
N GLY A 759 -4.50 -5.09 -6.54
CA GLY A 759 -3.98 -6.30 -7.16
C GLY A 759 -3.81 -7.45 -6.16
N PHE A 760 -3.65 -8.66 -6.69
CA PHE A 760 -3.60 -9.91 -5.91
C PHE A 760 -2.18 -10.38 -5.57
N SER A 761 -1.15 -9.69 -6.07
CA SER A 761 0.24 -9.99 -5.72
C SER A 761 0.56 -9.76 -4.24
N LEU A 762 -0.28 -8.99 -3.54
CA LEU A 762 -0.18 -8.71 -2.12
C LEU A 762 -1.06 -9.63 -1.25
N GLY A 763 -1.56 -10.75 -1.81
CA GLY A 763 -2.30 -11.78 -1.07
C GLY A 763 -3.54 -11.22 -0.37
N GLU A 764 -3.67 -11.49 0.93
CA GLU A 764 -4.81 -11.05 1.75
C GLU A 764 -4.95 -9.52 1.88
N VAL A 765 -3.94 -8.71 1.54
CA VAL A 765 -4.08 -7.24 1.55
C VAL A 765 -5.19 -6.77 0.62
N ALA A 766 -5.43 -7.50 -0.48
CA ALA A 766 -6.52 -7.21 -1.42
C ALA A 766 -7.93 -7.32 -0.79
N VAL A 767 -8.05 -8.07 0.30
CA VAL A 767 -9.31 -8.26 1.05
C VAL A 767 -9.18 -7.76 2.48
N LEU A 768 -8.16 -6.97 2.79
CA LEU A 768 -7.98 -6.44 4.13
C LEU A 768 -8.91 -5.21 4.29
N PRO A 769 -9.77 -5.18 5.33
CA PRO A 769 -10.64 -4.04 5.60
C PRO A 769 -9.89 -2.71 5.59
N GLY A 770 -10.31 -1.77 4.73
CA GLY A 770 -9.75 -0.43 4.67
C GLY A 770 -8.33 -0.31 4.09
N ALA A 771 -7.80 -1.33 3.40
CA ALA A 771 -6.53 -1.25 2.69
C ALA A 771 -6.58 -0.18 1.58
N LEU A 772 -7.64 -0.23 0.78
CA LEU A 772 -8.02 0.85 -0.11
C LEU A 772 -9.55 0.94 -0.13
N PRO A 773 -10.18 1.75 0.74
CA PRO A 773 -11.62 1.72 0.89
C PRO A 773 -12.33 2.52 -0.20
N VAL A 774 -12.15 2.09 -1.45
CA VAL A 774 -12.77 2.64 -2.64
C VAL A 774 -13.96 1.78 -3.04
N TYR A 775 -15.09 2.46 -3.24
CA TYR A 775 -16.37 1.89 -3.60
C TYR A 775 -16.82 2.47 -4.93
N PHE A 776 -17.42 1.64 -5.77
CA PHE A 776 -17.83 2.01 -7.12
C PHE A 776 -19.34 2.13 -7.21
N GLY A 777 -19.83 3.35 -7.46
CA GLY A 777 -21.22 3.60 -7.82
C GLY A 777 -21.34 3.94 -9.30
N SER A 778 -22.47 3.62 -9.90
CA SER A 778 -22.72 3.95 -11.30
C SER A 778 -24.21 4.17 -11.54
N SER A 779 -24.54 5.21 -12.30
CA SER A 779 -25.86 5.46 -12.83
C SER A 779 -25.80 5.38 -14.35
N VAL A 780 -26.58 4.49 -14.96
CA VAL A 780 -26.58 4.28 -16.42
C VAL A 780 -27.99 4.34 -16.95
N ASP A 781 -28.18 5.14 -17.99
CA ASP A 781 -29.40 5.19 -18.79
C ASP A 781 -29.11 4.69 -20.19
N ILE A 782 -29.78 3.60 -20.58
CA ILE A 782 -29.68 3.00 -21.91
C ILE A 782 -31.05 3.10 -22.57
N LYS A 783 -31.12 3.44 -23.86
CA LYS A 783 -32.38 3.38 -24.62
C LYS A 783 -32.24 2.42 -25.77
N VAL A 784 -33.11 1.43 -25.78
CA VAL A 784 -33.08 0.32 -26.74
C VAL A 784 -34.28 0.44 -27.67
N GLU A 785 -34.04 0.34 -28.96
CA GLU A 785 -35.09 0.38 -29.97
C GLU A 785 -35.75 -1.02 -30.09
N PRO A 786 -37.09 -1.15 -29.95
CA PRO A 786 -37.75 -2.44 -29.75
C PRO A 786 -37.87 -3.33 -30.99
N VAL A 787 -37.62 -2.82 -32.20
CA VAL A 787 -37.67 -3.63 -33.43
C VAL A 787 -36.34 -4.32 -33.70
N THR A 788 -35.25 -3.56 -33.59
CA THR A 788 -33.89 -3.99 -33.89
C THR A 788 -33.13 -4.45 -32.66
N ASN A 789 -33.64 -4.14 -31.47
CA ASN A 789 -33.00 -4.42 -30.19
C ASN A 789 -31.63 -3.74 -30.02
N VAL A 790 -31.34 -2.72 -30.84
CA VAL A 790 -30.09 -1.96 -30.78
C VAL A 790 -30.18 -0.89 -29.72
N ALA A 791 -29.16 -0.81 -28.85
CA ALA A 791 -28.99 0.31 -27.94
C ALA A 791 -28.51 1.55 -28.71
N MET A 792 -29.35 2.60 -28.75
CA MET A 792 -29.10 3.81 -29.56
C MET A 792 -28.80 5.05 -28.71
N TYR A 793 -28.83 4.90 -27.39
CA TYR A 793 -28.49 5.92 -26.42
C TYR A 793 -27.88 5.25 -25.21
N GLY A 794 -26.78 5.81 -24.72
CA GLY A 794 -26.13 5.40 -23.49
C GLY A 794 -25.56 6.63 -22.79
N LYS A 795 -26.05 6.93 -21.59
CA LYS A 795 -25.45 7.92 -20.69
C LYS A 795 -25.02 7.20 -19.43
N SER A 796 -23.76 7.36 -19.03
CA SER A 796 -23.28 6.81 -17.76
C SER A 796 -22.57 7.86 -16.93
N VAL A 797 -22.82 7.80 -15.62
CA VAL A 797 -22.09 8.55 -14.59
C VAL A 797 -21.56 7.53 -13.59
N SER A 798 -20.27 7.24 -13.69
CA SER A 798 -19.58 6.34 -12.77
C SER A 798 -18.80 7.15 -11.75
N ARG A 799 -18.93 6.81 -10.47
CA ARG A 799 -18.35 7.54 -9.34
C ARG A 799 -17.54 6.60 -8.45
N PHE A 800 -16.36 7.06 -8.08
CA PHE A 800 -15.49 6.39 -7.13
C PHE A 800 -15.62 7.12 -5.79
N TYR A 801 -16.08 6.41 -4.77
CA TYR A 801 -16.22 6.93 -3.42
C TYR A 801 -15.12 6.39 -2.54
N LEU A 802 -14.56 7.26 -1.70
CA LEU A 802 -13.54 6.92 -0.72
C LEU A 802 -14.11 7.04 0.69
N ASP A 803 -13.88 6.02 1.51
CA ASP A 803 -14.10 6.08 2.95
C ASP A 803 -12.90 6.75 3.65
N LEU A 804 -13.17 7.88 4.30
CA LEU A 804 -12.18 8.71 4.99
C LEU A 804 -12.05 8.39 6.48
N ARG A 805 -12.76 7.36 6.96
CA ARG A 805 -12.64 6.86 8.34
C ARG A 805 -11.27 6.22 8.57
N TRP A 806 -11.11 5.58 9.73
CA TRP A 806 -9.86 4.91 10.12
C TRP A 806 -9.66 3.62 9.31
N ALA A 807 -8.40 3.21 9.15
CA ALA A 807 -8.06 2.02 8.36
C ALA A 807 -8.59 0.76 9.06
N GLY A 808 -9.46 0.00 8.39
CA GLY A 808 -10.21 -1.11 8.98
C GLY A 808 -11.70 -0.83 9.18
N ALA A 809 -12.15 0.42 8.94
CA ALA A 809 -13.58 0.72 8.91
C ALA A 809 -14.26 0.01 7.72
N MET A 810 -15.43 -0.57 7.99
CA MET A 810 -16.28 -1.25 7.01
C MET A 810 -17.69 -0.68 7.08
N ASN A 811 -18.50 -0.93 6.05
CA ASN A 811 -19.89 -0.47 5.94
C ASN A 811 -19.99 1.07 6.06
N PRO A 812 -19.53 1.82 5.06
CA PRO A 812 -19.71 3.27 5.01
C PRO A 812 -21.19 3.62 4.85
N ASP A 813 -21.57 4.83 5.24
CA ASP A 813 -22.92 5.35 5.00
C ASP A 813 -22.93 6.12 3.68
N PHE A 814 -23.61 5.59 2.67
CA PHE A 814 -23.77 6.23 1.35
C PHE A 814 -25.14 6.91 1.19
N THR A 815 -25.85 7.16 2.29
CA THR A 815 -27.16 7.81 2.22
C THR A 815 -27.06 9.18 1.56
N ASP A 816 -27.86 9.38 0.51
CA ASP A 816 -28.06 10.64 -0.19
C ASP A 816 -29.55 11.01 -0.06
N ALA A 817 -29.88 11.74 1.00
CA ALA A 817 -31.27 12.08 1.32
C ALA A 817 -31.80 13.25 0.49
N ASP A 818 -30.94 14.07 -0.12
CA ASP A 818 -31.32 15.21 -0.94
C ASP A 818 -31.33 14.92 -2.46
N GLY A 819 -30.77 13.78 -2.86
CA GLY A 819 -30.80 13.22 -4.21
C GLY A 819 -29.86 13.92 -5.18
N ASP A 820 -28.82 14.60 -4.69
CA ASP A 820 -27.86 15.31 -5.53
C ASP A 820 -26.77 14.39 -6.12
N GLY A 821 -26.75 13.12 -5.71
CA GLY A 821 -25.80 12.11 -6.14
C GLY A 821 -24.52 12.04 -5.32
N GLU A 822 -24.41 12.83 -4.24
CA GLU A 822 -23.32 12.82 -3.27
C GLU A 822 -23.82 12.32 -1.90
N PRO A 823 -23.04 11.50 -1.17
CA PRO A 823 -23.41 11.09 0.18
C PRO A 823 -23.51 12.28 1.16
N ASP A 824 -24.55 12.26 2.00
CA ASP A 824 -24.75 13.24 3.08
C ASP A 824 -23.66 13.15 4.18
N ASP A 825 -23.04 11.97 4.33
CA ASP A 825 -21.98 11.76 5.30
C ASP A 825 -20.62 12.21 4.74
N TRP A 826 -20.00 13.17 5.43
CA TRP A 826 -18.67 13.69 5.09
C TRP A 826 -17.57 12.62 5.13
N GLN A 827 -17.80 11.50 5.81
CA GLN A 827 -16.86 10.38 5.91
C GLN A 827 -16.75 9.59 4.61
N THR A 828 -17.72 9.69 3.72
CA THR A 828 -17.69 9.10 2.38
C THR A 828 -17.66 10.21 1.36
N GLN A 829 -16.61 10.28 0.54
CA GLN A 829 -16.46 11.38 -0.41
C GLN A 829 -16.19 10.85 -1.81
N PRO A 830 -16.85 11.39 -2.86
CA PRO A 830 -16.44 11.11 -4.23
C PRO A 830 -15.02 11.63 -4.46
N VAL A 831 -14.20 10.85 -5.14
CA VAL A 831 -12.80 11.20 -5.47
C VAL A 831 -12.57 11.35 -6.97
N PHE A 832 -13.28 10.56 -7.77
CA PHE A 832 -13.25 10.60 -9.23
C PHE A 832 -14.64 10.34 -9.81
N GLU A 833 -14.96 10.97 -10.93
CA GLU A 833 -16.13 10.66 -11.74
C GLU A 833 -15.76 10.50 -13.21
N ILE A 834 -16.46 9.59 -13.88
CA ILE A 834 -16.37 9.36 -15.31
C ILE A 834 -17.76 9.56 -15.89
N HIS A 835 -17.86 10.49 -16.83
CA HIS A 835 -19.07 10.75 -17.60
C HIS A 835 -18.83 10.25 -19.02
N THR A 836 -19.66 9.30 -19.45
CA THR A 836 -19.69 8.85 -20.83
C THR A 836 -21.06 9.11 -21.43
N PHE A 837 -21.06 9.47 -22.70
CA PHE A 837 -22.27 9.76 -23.43
C PHE A 837 -22.10 9.26 -24.87
N SER A 838 -23.06 8.46 -25.31
CA SER A 838 -23.18 7.98 -26.67
C SER A 838 -24.64 8.11 -27.09
N GLU A 839 -24.85 8.58 -28.30
CA GLU A 839 -26.17 8.67 -28.90
C GLU A 839 -26.08 8.46 -30.41
N ILE A 840 -27.19 8.05 -31.00
CA ILE A 840 -27.36 8.07 -32.45
C ILE A 840 -27.25 9.52 -32.98
N GLY A 841 -26.43 9.71 -34.01
CA GLY A 841 -26.28 11.00 -34.69
C GLY A 841 -27.60 11.47 -35.31
N ASP A 842 -27.78 12.78 -35.48
CA ASP A 842 -29.04 13.34 -36.02
C ASP A 842 -29.32 12.85 -37.46
N ASP A 843 -28.28 12.73 -38.28
CA ASP A 843 -28.40 12.27 -39.66
C ASP A 843 -28.70 10.75 -39.71
N ASP A 844 -28.06 9.96 -38.86
CA ASP A 844 -28.29 8.51 -38.75
C ASP A 844 -29.69 8.20 -38.19
N ALA A 845 -30.15 8.96 -37.19
CA ALA A 845 -31.49 8.84 -36.65
C ALA A 845 -32.56 9.19 -37.69
N ALA A 846 -32.32 10.21 -38.51
CA ALA A 846 -33.21 10.56 -39.62
C ALA A 846 -33.24 9.46 -40.69
N SER A 847 -32.09 8.88 -41.02
CA SER A 847 -31.96 7.76 -41.96
C SER A 847 -32.67 6.50 -41.44
N PHE A 848 -32.44 6.13 -40.18
CA PHE A 848 -33.08 4.99 -39.52
C PHE A 848 -34.60 5.16 -39.47
N LYS A 849 -35.07 6.35 -39.10
CA LYS A 849 -36.50 6.65 -39.08
C LYS A 849 -37.13 6.52 -40.46
N CYS A 850 -36.49 7.07 -41.49
CA CYS A 850 -36.98 7.03 -42.87
C CYS A 850 -37.02 5.59 -43.42
N THR A 851 -35.99 4.81 -43.13
CA THR A 851 -35.77 3.49 -43.74
C THR A 851 -36.53 2.38 -43.02
N VAL A 852 -36.61 2.44 -41.68
CA VAL A 852 -37.18 1.38 -40.84
C VAL A 852 -38.53 1.81 -40.26
N ILE A 853 -38.57 2.89 -39.48
CA ILE A 853 -39.76 3.27 -38.69
C ILE A 853 -40.93 3.73 -39.58
N ASP A 854 -40.67 4.61 -40.55
CA ASP A 854 -41.71 5.15 -41.42
C ASP A 854 -42.34 4.05 -42.30
N HIS A 855 -41.54 3.04 -42.69
CA HIS A 855 -41.99 1.86 -43.42
C HIS A 855 -42.75 0.83 -42.56
N MET A 856 -42.60 0.87 -41.23
CA MET A 856 -43.40 0.07 -40.29
C MET A 856 -44.67 0.80 -39.81
N SER A 857 -44.77 2.11 -40.06
CA SER A 857 -45.91 2.94 -39.63
C SER A 857 -47.22 2.58 -40.35
N SER A 858 -48.37 2.94 -39.75
CA SER A 858 -49.68 2.79 -40.41
C SER A 858 -49.85 3.61 -41.71
N THR A 859 -48.89 4.50 -41.98
CA THR A 859 -48.82 5.39 -43.14
C THR A 859 -47.66 5.05 -44.08
N TRP A 860 -47.00 3.89 -43.95
CA TRP A 860 -45.85 3.46 -44.77
C TRP A 860 -46.00 3.65 -46.29
N TRP A 861 -47.24 3.64 -46.81
CA TRP A 861 -47.57 3.79 -48.22
C TRP A 861 -47.55 5.24 -48.72
N THR A 862 -47.52 6.25 -47.84
CA THR A 862 -47.60 7.65 -48.25
C THR A 862 -46.32 8.17 -48.88
N ASP A 863 -45.21 7.49 -48.64
CA ASP A 863 -43.89 7.84 -49.18
C ASP A 863 -43.51 7.02 -50.43
N PHE A 864 -44.43 6.20 -50.96
CA PHE A 864 -44.23 5.42 -52.20
C PHE A 864 -42.96 4.55 -52.26
N GLY A 865 -42.40 4.17 -51.11
CA GLY A 865 -41.16 3.39 -51.01
C GLY A 865 -39.89 4.23 -50.91
N GLY A 866 -39.99 5.53 -50.63
CA GLY A 866 -38.86 6.45 -50.39
C GLY A 866 -38.34 7.16 -51.65
N GLU A 867 -37.52 8.19 -51.48
CA GLU A 867 -36.70 8.82 -52.53
C GLU A 867 -35.22 8.87 -52.08
N GLY A 868 -34.28 8.53 -52.96
CA GLY A 868 -32.83 8.63 -52.67
C GLY A 868 -32.34 7.51 -51.76
N ASP A 869 -31.58 7.85 -50.72
CA ASP A 869 -30.98 6.87 -49.78
C ASP A 869 -32.02 6.19 -48.86
N CYS A 870 -33.29 6.61 -48.90
CA CYS A 870 -34.42 5.96 -48.21
C CYS A 870 -35.20 4.95 -49.09
N GLU A 871 -34.77 4.68 -50.33
CA GLU A 871 -35.57 3.91 -51.30
C GLU A 871 -35.52 2.39 -51.03
N LEU A 872 -36.68 1.79 -50.73
CA LEU A 872 -36.88 0.34 -50.67
C LEU A 872 -37.63 -0.12 -51.93
N GLU A 873 -36.89 -0.48 -52.99
CA GLU A 873 -37.45 -0.87 -54.31
C GLU A 873 -38.55 -1.94 -54.20
N ALA A 874 -38.43 -2.87 -53.26
CA ALA A 874 -39.41 -3.93 -53.03
C ALA A 874 -40.77 -3.41 -52.52
N LEU A 875 -40.79 -2.32 -51.76
CA LEU A 875 -41.99 -1.73 -51.15
C LEU A 875 -42.70 -0.74 -52.07
N THR A 876 -42.01 -0.13 -53.04
CA THR A 876 -42.60 0.82 -54.00
C THR A 876 -43.89 0.30 -54.66
N THR A 877 -43.88 -0.96 -55.12
CA THR A 877 -45.03 -1.61 -55.76
C THR A 877 -46.18 -1.85 -54.77
N PHE A 878 -45.86 -2.19 -53.51
CA PHE A 878 -46.84 -2.37 -52.45
C PHE A 878 -47.43 -1.04 -51.97
N SER A 879 -46.65 0.04 -51.92
CA SER A 879 -47.09 1.38 -51.58
C SER A 879 -48.10 1.91 -52.59
N TYR A 880 -47.89 1.65 -53.89
CA TYR A 880 -48.91 1.93 -54.92
C TYR A 880 -50.19 1.12 -54.71
N ILE A 881 -50.10 -0.16 -54.32
CA ILE A 881 -51.27 -1.01 -54.04
C ILE A 881 -52.03 -0.49 -52.80
N ALA A 882 -51.32 -0.13 -51.72
CA ALA A 882 -51.90 0.42 -50.49
C ALA A 882 -52.51 1.81 -50.71
N ALA A 883 -51.86 2.70 -51.47
CA ALA A 883 -52.44 3.98 -51.88
C ALA A 883 -53.72 3.78 -52.71
N LEU A 884 -53.73 2.79 -53.63
CA LEU A 884 -54.92 2.41 -54.40
C LEU A 884 -56.05 1.89 -53.52
N LEU A 885 -55.72 1.10 -52.49
CA LEU A 885 -56.68 0.56 -51.51
C LEU A 885 -57.26 1.64 -50.59
N TYR A 886 -56.47 2.63 -50.16
CA TYR A 886 -56.98 3.81 -49.42
C TYR A 886 -57.86 4.70 -50.31
N VAL A 887 -57.41 5.04 -51.52
CA VAL A 887 -58.18 5.88 -52.45
C VAL A 887 -59.48 5.19 -52.89
N ALA A 888 -59.43 3.88 -53.20
CA ALA A 888 -60.63 3.10 -53.53
C ALA A 888 -61.53 2.88 -52.32
N GLY A 889 -60.96 2.61 -51.14
CA GLY A 889 -61.68 2.39 -49.88
C GLY A 889 -62.43 3.63 -49.40
N ILE A 890 -61.75 4.79 -49.38
CA ILE A 890 -62.34 6.10 -49.05
C ILE A 890 -63.37 6.50 -50.12
N GLY A 891 -63.08 6.31 -51.41
CA GLY A 891 -64.02 6.57 -52.50
C GLY A 891 -65.31 5.75 -52.41
N LEU A 892 -65.21 4.46 -52.03
CA LEU A 892 -66.35 3.56 -51.83
C LEU A 892 -67.13 3.85 -50.53
N ALA A 893 -66.44 4.33 -49.48
CA ALA A 893 -67.07 4.78 -48.24
C ALA A 893 -67.86 6.08 -48.44
N VAL A 894 -67.30 7.05 -49.18
CA VAL A 894 -67.96 8.33 -49.53
C VAL A 894 -69.13 8.11 -50.50
N TYR A 895 -68.96 7.25 -51.51
CA TYR A 895 -70.06 6.88 -52.42
C TYR A 895 -71.19 6.12 -51.69
N GLY A 896 -70.84 5.28 -50.72
CA GLY A 896 -71.78 4.57 -49.86
C GLY A 896 -72.55 5.47 -48.89
N SER A 897 -71.91 6.49 -48.31
CA SER A 897 -72.55 7.45 -47.42
C SER A 897 -73.44 8.46 -48.18
N MET A 898 -73.06 8.86 -49.40
CA MET A 898 -73.93 9.64 -50.29
C MET A 898 -75.19 8.87 -50.72
N GLY A 899 -75.09 7.54 -50.89
CA GLY A 899 -76.24 6.68 -51.17
C GLY A 899 -77.21 6.57 -49.99
N LEU A 900 -76.70 6.50 -48.76
CA LEU A 900 -77.51 6.50 -47.53
C LEU A 900 -78.24 7.83 -47.30
N ILE A 901 -77.60 8.96 -47.61
CA ILE A 901 -78.19 10.31 -47.55
C ILE A 901 -79.25 10.53 -48.64
N ALA A 902 -79.15 9.85 -49.79
CA ALA A 902 -80.16 9.90 -50.84
C ALA A 902 -81.41 9.08 -50.49
N THR A 903 -81.26 7.92 -49.85
CA THR A 903 -82.39 7.09 -49.37
C THR A 903 -83.10 7.67 -48.15
N SER A 904 -82.41 8.39 -47.26
CA SER A 904 -83.06 9.07 -46.13
C SER A 904 -83.87 10.31 -46.54
N ARG A 905 -83.85 10.69 -47.81
CA ARG A 905 -84.58 11.84 -48.37
C ARG A 905 -85.86 11.45 -49.12
N GLU A 906 -86.09 10.16 -49.35
CA GLU A 906 -87.33 9.61 -49.94
C GLU A 906 -88.36 9.17 -48.87
N GLU A 907 -88.00 9.07 -47.59
CA GLU A 907 -88.94 8.74 -46.50
C GLU A 907 -89.60 9.95 -45.80
N ASP A 908 -89.26 11.19 -46.18
CA ASP A 908 -89.86 12.43 -45.64
C ASP A 908 -90.87 13.12 -46.61
N VAL A 909 -91.40 12.38 -47.59
CA VAL A 909 -92.59 12.80 -48.38
C VAL A 909 -93.60 11.67 -48.44
N GLU A 910 -94.25 11.39 -47.30
CA GLU A 910 -95.67 11.02 -47.23
C GLU A 910 -96.33 11.55 -45.94
#